data_AF-A0A839PAL3-F1
#
_entry.id   AF-A0A839PAL3-F1
#
_cell.length_a   1.000
_cell.length_b   1.000
_cell.length_c   1.000
_cell.angle_alpha   90.00
_cell.angle_beta   90.00
_cell.angle_gamma   90.00
#
_symmetry.space_group_name_H-M   'P 1'
#
loop_
_entity.id
_entity.type
_entity.pdbx_description
1 polymer ?
#
loop_
_entity_poly.entity_id
_entity_poly.type
_entity_poly.pdbx_seq_one_letter_code
_entity_poly.pdbx_strand_id
1 'polypeptide(L)'
;MSNGRETVLVTGGSGFIGRALVEKLAAHYNVVGLDLLKPRELPPSAEFEKIDLTSDKSITSALEHIGQRHGRRIASVIHLAAYFDLTGEPSPRYDEITLRGTERLLRALEGFDVEQFVFASSMLAHRATRPGQKISEDSPLESQLPYRNSKIVTERAIHEHRGSIPVVYLRPAGVYDDRANNPFLANQIARIYERDPTARVYPGDLETGQSYLHLDDLAEAVLRIVQKRKKLAAELPLLLGEPEAIGYGELQREIGRLIHGEEWQTWEVPKPLAKAGAWVQTDILDEDSFIRPWMVDIADDHYDLDITRARTLLGWKPKHALRKTLPSMIKALKADPAGWYRANKLNAAKVEGRGRKAQARAERLRAQQEEMKAEHMSDMETRHRHMLWTHFLVIALGAWLVTSPFQFALFDPAGAATVRDIGSERPLWDPALRNALTGWNDIVCGLLLMLFGALALSPRFAPVQWGTTVVGLWLLFAPLVFWSPSAAAYANDTVVGALAIAFSVLVPMMPGMSHEGMMDESTVPPGWSYSPSSWLQRLPIIALGFFGFLIARYLTAYQMGHIGGIWEPFFSGNAAKNGTELIITSDVSRAWPIPDAGLGATSYMIEVLMGAMGTASRWRTMPWMVTFFFILVVPLGGVSIFFIIIQPIMIGTYCTLCLIAAFAMLVMIPLTLDEVVAMGQYMLRSQRAGRPFWRTFFMGGAEPSGGKDERDPGFAAPLKSQSIAAMRGVTLPWPLIASCIVGAWLMFSRLIFGTEGAIANSDHLMGAMIITVAICAMAEVARSLRFINVLFGIWLLAAPWLLAGATAGATWNDVIAGLLIIALSLPRGKRSEEHYGAWDRFVV
;
A
#
# COMPACT_ATOMS: atom_id res chain seq x y z
N MET A 1 22.21 -54.78 -18.99
CA MET A 1 21.64 -55.45 -20.18
C MET A 1 20.48 -54.60 -20.67
N SER A 2 20.63 -53.94 -21.82
CA SER A 2 19.58 -53.10 -22.40
C SER A 2 18.42 -53.98 -22.89
N ASN A 3 17.21 -53.79 -22.35
CA ASN A 3 15.99 -54.24 -23.02
C ASN A 3 16.05 -53.65 -24.44
N GLY A 4 15.96 -54.46 -25.50
CA GLY A 4 16.18 -54.07 -26.92
C GLY A 4 15.22 -53.04 -27.52
N ARG A 5 14.71 -52.11 -26.72
CA ARG A 5 13.95 -50.92 -27.11
C ARG A 5 14.91 -49.83 -27.57
N GLU A 6 14.49 -49.05 -28.55
CA GLU A 6 15.27 -47.92 -29.08
C GLU A 6 15.29 -46.76 -28.07
N THR A 7 16.34 -45.94 -28.12
CA THR A 7 16.58 -44.85 -27.16
C THR A 7 16.02 -43.52 -27.66
N VAL A 8 15.32 -42.79 -26.80
CA VAL A 8 14.80 -41.44 -27.08
C VAL A 8 15.29 -40.47 -26.01
N LEU A 9 15.85 -39.34 -26.44
CA LEU A 9 16.32 -38.29 -25.54
C LEU A 9 15.32 -37.14 -25.50
N VAL A 10 15.04 -36.59 -24.32
CA VAL A 10 14.10 -35.46 -24.16
C VAL A 10 14.78 -34.34 -23.37
N THR A 11 15.22 -33.28 -24.04
CA THR A 11 15.75 -32.10 -23.33
C THR A 11 14.59 -31.27 -22.77
N GLY A 12 14.77 -30.66 -21.60
CA GLY A 12 13.65 -30.02 -20.90
C GLY A 12 12.71 -31.06 -20.30
N GLY A 13 13.21 -32.27 -20.04
CA GLY A 13 12.44 -33.42 -19.59
C GLY A 13 11.79 -33.23 -18.22
N SER A 14 12.25 -32.27 -17.42
CA SER A 14 11.66 -31.92 -16.12
C SER A 14 10.56 -30.87 -16.23
N GLY A 15 10.38 -30.26 -17.41
CA GLY A 15 9.36 -29.25 -17.68
C GLY A 15 7.94 -29.79 -17.77
N PHE A 16 6.96 -28.88 -17.92
CA PHE A 16 5.54 -29.23 -18.04
C PHE A 16 5.27 -30.19 -19.21
N ILE A 17 5.70 -29.82 -20.42
CA ILE A 17 5.55 -30.67 -21.62
C ILE A 17 6.48 -31.89 -21.53
N GLY A 18 7.73 -31.68 -21.11
CA GLY A 18 8.76 -32.72 -21.06
C GLY A 18 8.36 -33.93 -20.23
N ARG A 19 7.80 -33.72 -19.03
CA ARG A 19 7.36 -34.83 -18.15
C ARG A 19 6.26 -35.68 -18.80
N ALA A 20 5.28 -35.04 -19.43
CA ALA A 20 4.20 -35.75 -20.12
C ALA A 20 4.71 -36.54 -21.35
N LEU A 21 5.68 -35.98 -22.08
CA LEU A 21 6.31 -36.71 -23.19
C LEU A 21 7.14 -37.90 -22.67
N VAL A 22 7.92 -37.70 -21.60
CA VAL A 22 8.71 -38.78 -20.98
C VAL A 22 7.80 -39.91 -20.53
N GLU A 23 6.70 -39.60 -19.84
CA GLU A 23 5.72 -40.59 -19.39
C GLU A 23 5.08 -41.34 -20.57
N LYS A 24 4.63 -40.62 -21.59
CA LYS A 24 4.00 -41.21 -22.79
C LYS A 24 4.96 -42.11 -23.57
N LEU A 25 6.22 -41.69 -23.72
CA LEU A 25 7.22 -42.38 -24.54
C LEU A 25 7.88 -43.55 -23.79
N ALA A 26 7.99 -43.50 -22.47
CA ALA A 26 8.63 -44.54 -21.66
C ALA A 26 7.89 -45.88 -21.68
N ALA A 27 6.64 -45.90 -22.15
CA ALA A 27 5.89 -47.12 -22.45
C ALA A 27 6.45 -47.87 -23.68
N HIS A 28 7.10 -47.17 -24.61
CA HIS A 28 7.50 -47.68 -25.93
C HIS A 28 9.02 -47.68 -26.16
N TYR A 29 9.75 -46.76 -25.53
CA TYR A 29 11.17 -46.50 -25.76
C TYR A 29 11.96 -46.49 -24.45
N ASN A 30 13.29 -46.60 -24.55
CA ASN A 30 14.19 -46.27 -23.44
C ASN A 30 14.36 -44.75 -23.44
N VAL A 31 13.67 -44.06 -22.51
CA VAL A 31 13.63 -42.59 -22.51
C VAL A 31 14.62 -42.03 -21.51
N VAL A 32 15.47 -41.11 -21.96
CA VAL A 32 16.37 -40.34 -21.08
C VAL A 32 15.93 -38.88 -21.07
N GLY A 33 15.41 -38.42 -19.94
CA GLY A 33 15.12 -37.01 -19.70
C GLY A 33 16.40 -36.24 -19.40
N LEU A 34 16.63 -35.15 -20.12
CA LEU A 34 17.80 -34.28 -19.97
C LEU A 34 17.38 -32.92 -19.45
N ASP A 35 17.88 -32.52 -18.29
CA ASP A 35 17.58 -31.21 -17.68
C ASP A 35 18.64 -30.79 -16.64
N LEU A 36 18.56 -29.56 -16.14
CA LEU A 36 19.43 -29.06 -15.07
C LEU A 36 19.09 -29.66 -13.71
N LEU A 37 17.80 -29.87 -13.48
CA LEU A 37 17.23 -30.37 -12.22
C LEU A 37 16.43 -31.64 -12.48
N LYS A 38 16.65 -32.67 -11.66
CA LYS A 38 15.87 -33.92 -11.71
C LYS A 38 14.41 -33.64 -11.34
N PRO A 39 13.41 -34.18 -12.08
CA PRO A 39 12.02 -34.00 -11.70
C PRO A 39 11.73 -34.77 -10.40
N ARG A 40 10.75 -34.30 -9.62
CA ARG A 40 10.35 -34.94 -8.36
C ARG A 40 9.85 -36.37 -8.57
N GLU A 41 9.16 -36.59 -9.67
CA GLU A 41 8.63 -37.89 -10.09
C GLU A 41 9.19 -38.20 -11.49
N LEU A 42 9.68 -39.42 -11.65
CA LEU A 42 10.20 -39.95 -12.90
C LEU A 42 9.59 -41.35 -13.08
N PRO A 43 9.00 -41.66 -14.24
CA PRO A 43 8.50 -43.01 -14.51
C PRO A 43 9.59 -44.06 -14.25
N PRO A 44 9.27 -45.23 -13.67
CA PRO A 44 10.28 -46.25 -13.37
C PRO A 44 11.08 -46.74 -14.59
N SER A 45 10.51 -46.61 -15.80
CA SER A 45 11.13 -46.97 -17.07
C SER A 45 11.86 -45.82 -17.78
N ALA A 46 11.94 -44.64 -17.16
CA ALA A 46 12.66 -43.48 -17.69
C ALA A 46 13.92 -43.20 -16.85
N GLU A 47 14.96 -42.71 -17.51
CA GLU A 47 16.20 -42.28 -16.90
C GLU A 47 16.30 -40.76 -16.89
N PHE A 48 17.15 -40.23 -16.00
CA PHE A 48 17.48 -38.81 -15.95
C PHE A 48 18.99 -38.64 -16.06
N GLU A 49 19.43 -37.77 -16.95
CA GLU A 49 20.83 -37.35 -17.05
C GLU A 49 20.90 -35.82 -16.99
N LYS A 50 21.78 -35.29 -16.14
CA LYS A 50 21.92 -33.84 -15.98
C LYS A 50 22.61 -33.26 -17.21
N ILE A 51 22.02 -32.23 -17.81
CA ILE A 51 22.63 -31.48 -18.91
C ILE A 51 22.46 -29.98 -18.72
N ASP A 52 23.52 -29.23 -19.00
CA ASP A 52 23.50 -27.78 -19.11
C ASP A 52 23.85 -27.39 -20.56
N LEU A 53 22.87 -26.82 -21.28
CA LEU A 53 23.02 -26.43 -22.69
C LEU A 53 23.92 -25.21 -22.89
N THR A 54 24.29 -24.52 -21.81
CA THR A 54 25.25 -23.40 -21.86
C THR A 54 26.70 -23.90 -21.83
N SER A 55 26.94 -25.18 -21.57
CA SER A 55 28.26 -25.76 -21.32
C SER A 55 28.56 -26.94 -22.25
N ASP A 56 29.51 -26.75 -23.17
CA ASP A 56 29.98 -27.82 -24.08
C ASP A 56 30.46 -29.05 -23.31
N LYS A 57 31.15 -28.85 -22.17
CA LYS A 57 31.59 -29.95 -21.30
C LYS A 57 30.41 -30.74 -20.75
N SER A 58 29.36 -30.06 -20.28
CA SER A 58 28.18 -30.73 -19.73
C SER A 58 27.46 -31.56 -20.80
N ILE A 59 27.28 -31.00 -22.00
CA ILE A 59 26.63 -31.71 -23.12
C ILE A 59 27.45 -32.95 -23.50
N THR A 60 28.76 -32.79 -23.66
CA THR A 60 29.66 -33.88 -24.07
C THR A 60 29.64 -35.01 -23.06
N SER A 61 29.82 -34.71 -21.76
CA SER A 61 29.79 -35.73 -20.70
C SER A 61 28.43 -36.44 -20.59
N ALA A 62 27.33 -35.71 -20.70
CA ALA A 62 25.99 -36.32 -20.67
C ALA A 62 25.77 -37.29 -21.83
N LEU A 63 26.14 -36.88 -23.05
CA LEU A 63 26.03 -37.75 -24.23
C LEU A 63 26.98 -38.95 -24.15
N GLU A 64 28.21 -38.79 -23.64
CA GLU A 64 29.12 -39.91 -23.41
C GLU A 64 28.55 -40.95 -22.45
N HIS A 65 27.98 -40.51 -21.31
CA HIS A 65 27.31 -41.41 -20.36
C HIS A 65 26.14 -42.16 -21.01
N ILE A 66 25.33 -41.47 -21.81
CA ILE A 66 24.22 -42.07 -22.55
C ILE A 66 24.76 -43.09 -23.56
N GLY A 67 25.81 -42.74 -24.31
CA GLY A 67 26.46 -43.61 -25.28
C GLY A 67 27.02 -44.89 -24.67
N GLN A 68 27.57 -44.80 -23.46
CA GLN A 68 28.06 -45.97 -22.71
C GLN A 68 26.94 -46.89 -22.22
N ARG A 69 25.80 -46.33 -21.78
CA ARG A 69 24.68 -47.11 -21.23
C ARG A 69 23.75 -47.68 -22.31
N HIS A 70 23.48 -46.90 -23.35
CA HIS A 70 22.43 -47.18 -24.33
C HIS A 70 22.94 -47.35 -25.77
N GLY A 71 24.25 -47.21 -25.99
CA GLY A 71 24.87 -47.23 -27.32
C GLY A 71 24.76 -45.89 -28.05
N ARG A 72 25.35 -45.82 -29.24
CA ARG A 72 25.45 -44.58 -30.03
C ARG A 72 24.30 -44.33 -31.01
N ARG A 73 23.28 -45.20 -31.02
CA ARG A 73 22.10 -45.07 -31.88
C ARG A 73 20.94 -44.48 -31.09
N ILE A 74 20.39 -43.37 -31.58
CA ILE A 74 19.30 -42.64 -30.95
C ILE A 74 18.13 -42.57 -31.94
N ALA A 75 16.98 -43.12 -31.56
CA ALA A 75 15.79 -43.10 -32.42
C ALA A 75 15.22 -41.69 -32.58
N SER A 76 15.21 -40.89 -31.52
CA SER A 76 14.81 -39.49 -31.62
C SER A 76 15.39 -38.65 -30.49
N VAL A 77 15.76 -37.41 -30.80
CA VAL A 77 16.01 -36.36 -29.81
C VAL A 77 14.85 -35.38 -29.84
N ILE A 78 14.13 -35.23 -28.75
CA ILE A 78 13.03 -34.27 -28.60
C ILE A 78 13.55 -33.07 -27.82
N HIS A 79 13.80 -31.98 -28.53
CA HIS A 79 14.42 -30.79 -28.02
C HIS A 79 13.37 -29.76 -27.57
N LEU A 80 12.95 -29.83 -26.30
CA LEU A 80 12.03 -28.85 -25.68
C LEU A 80 12.73 -27.75 -24.89
N ALA A 81 14.01 -27.90 -24.58
CA ALA A 81 14.73 -26.94 -23.75
C ALA A 81 14.92 -25.62 -24.51
N ALA A 82 14.25 -24.58 -24.03
CA ALA A 82 14.33 -23.23 -24.55
C ALA A 82 14.03 -22.23 -23.44
N TYR A 83 14.54 -21.01 -23.58
CA TYR A 83 14.14 -19.90 -22.71
C TYR A 83 12.79 -19.34 -23.18
N PHE A 84 11.92 -19.02 -22.22
CA PHE A 84 10.65 -18.34 -22.44
C PHE A 84 10.37 -17.42 -21.25
N ASP A 85 10.08 -16.16 -21.53
CA ASP A 85 9.58 -15.20 -20.57
C ASP A 85 8.34 -14.48 -21.11
N LEU A 86 7.64 -13.82 -20.19
CA LEU A 86 6.40 -13.08 -20.48
C LEU A 86 6.62 -11.56 -20.39
N THR A 87 7.87 -11.13 -20.21
CA THR A 87 8.26 -9.72 -20.14
C THR A 87 8.05 -9.05 -21.51
N GLY A 88 8.30 -9.78 -22.59
CA GLY A 88 8.30 -9.25 -23.96
C GLY A 88 9.61 -8.53 -24.32
N GLU A 89 10.60 -8.54 -23.42
CA GLU A 89 11.88 -7.87 -23.59
C GLU A 89 12.94 -8.80 -24.20
N PRO A 90 13.92 -8.25 -24.94
CA PRO A 90 15.09 -9.02 -25.36
C PRO A 90 15.85 -9.55 -24.14
N SER A 91 16.24 -10.83 -24.20
CA SER A 91 17.04 -11.48 -23.17
C SER A 91 18.22 -12.21 -23.80
N PRO A 92 19.45 -12.05 -23.28
CA PRO A 92 20.62 -12.81 -23.74
C PRO A 92 20.42 -14.33 -23.67
N ARG A 93 19.51 -14.79 -22.80
CA ARG A 93 19.17 -16.21 -22.65
C ARG A 93 18.49 -16.81 -23.88
N TYR A 94 17.82 -16.00 -24.71
CA TYR A 94 17.30 -16.47 -26.00
C TYR A 94 18.46 -16.92 -26.90
N ASP A 95 19.54 -16.14 -26.97
CA ASP A 95 20.75 -16.50 -27.72
C ASP A 95 21.51 -17.66 -27.04
N GLU A 96 21.87 -17.50 -25.77
CA GLU A 96 22.77 -18.41 -25.08
C GLU A 96 22.21 -19.84 -24.92
N ILE A 97 20.93 -19.95 -24.56
CA ILE A 97 20.27 -21.22 -24.26
C ILE A 97 19.53 -21.77 -25.49
N THR A 98 18.77 -20.93 -26.19
CA THR A 98 17.85 -21.42 -27.24
C THR A 98 18.49 -21.49 -28.62
N LEU A 99 19.40 -20.57 -28.97
CA LEU A 99 20.11 -20.63 -30.24
C LEU A 99 21.41 -21.43 -30.09
N ARG A 100 22.38 -20.87 -29.36
CA ARG A 100 23.71 -21.48 -29.20
C ARG A 100 23.64 -22.82 -28.46
N GLY A 101 22.72 -22.97 -27.50
CA GLY A 101 22.52 -24.25 -26.82
C GLY A 101 22.06 -25.37 -27.76
N THR A 102 21.19 -25.04 -28.72
CA THR A 102 20.79 -25.98 -29.78
C THR A 102 21.95 -26.30 -30.72
N GLU A 103 22.73 -25.30 -31.14
CA GLU A 103 23.92 -25.52 -31.99
C GLU A 103 24.95 -26.43 -31.32
N ARG A 104 25.25 -26.21 -30.04
CA ARG A 104 26.16 -27.06 -29.26
C ARG A 104 25.65 -28.49 -29.16
N LEU A 105 24.34 -28.65 -28.92
CA LEU A 105 23.72 -29.97 -28.86
C LEU A 105 23.80 -30.70 -30.21
N LEU A 106 23.48 -30.03 -31.32
CA LEU A 106 23.60 -30.61 -32.67
C LEU A 106 25.03 -31.05 -32.97
N ARG A 107 26.02 -30.20 -32.66
CA ARG A 107 27.45 -30.53 -32.83
C ARG A 107 27.85 -31.76 -32.01
N ALA A 108 27.41 -31.84 -30.76
CA ALA A 108 27.75 -32.97 -29.90
C ALA A 108 27.04 -34.28 -30.34
N LEU A 109 25.92 -34.18 -31.05
CA LEU A 109 25.19 -35.31 -31.64
C LEU A 109 25.84 -35.85 -32.93
N GLU A 110 26.81 -35.16 -33.55
CA GLU A 110 27.53 -35.66 -34.74
C GLU A 110 28.21 -37.01 -34.51
N GLY A 111 28.60 -37.30 -33.25
CA GLY A 111 29.16 -38.58 -32.88
C GLY A 111 28.13 -39.72 -32.76
N PHE A 112 26.84 -39.46 -32.94
CA PHE A 112 25.74 -40.42 -32.76
C PHE A 112 25.01 -40.67 -34.07
N ASP A 113 24.46 -41.88 -34.22
CA ASP A 113 23.50 -42.19 -35.28
C ASP A 113 22.11 -41.77 -34.82
N VAL A 114 21.72 -40.52 -35.13
CA VAL A 114 20.45 -39.92 -34.74
C VAL A 114 19.44 -40.01 -35.90
N GLU A 115 18.39 -40.80 -35.71
CA GLU A 115 17.38 -41.02 -36.78
C GLU A 115 16.39 -39.86 -36.92
N GLN A 116 16.23 -39.02 -35.89
CA GLN A 116 15.31 -37.89 -35.88
C GLN A 116 15.67 -36.86 -34.81
N PHE A 117 15.55 -35.57 -35.14
CA PHE A 117 15.62 -34.47 -34.20
C PHE A 117 14.31 -33.65 -34.26
N VAL A 118 13.57 -33.58 -33.17
CA VAL A 118 12.30 -32.86 -33.06
C VAL A 118 12.54 -31.59 -32.26
N PHE A 119 12.44 -30.43 -32.90
CA PHE A 119 12.59 -29.14 -32.22
C PHE A 119 11.23 -28.56 -31.85
N ALA A 120 11.04 -28.18 -30.58
CA ALA A 120 9.85 -27.45 -30.15
C ALA A 120 9.96 -25.96 -30.51
N SER A 121 9.39 -25.64 -31.67
CA SER A 121 9.09 -24.28 -32.10
C SER A 121 7.73 -23.81 -31.54
N SER A 122 7.01 -22.94 -32.25
CA SER A 122 5.69 -22.43 -31.84
C SER A 122 4.86 -22.03 -33.06
N MET A 123 3.53 -22.18 -32.99
CA MET A 123 2.63 -21.61 -34.00
C MET A 123 2.79 -20.09 -34.13
N LEU A 124 3.17 -19.41 -33.04
CA LEU A 124 3.35 -17.97 -32.99
C LEU A 124 4.51 -17.48 -33.87
N ALA A 125 5.35 -18.38 -34.41
CA ALA A 125 6.36 -18.03 -35.40
C ALA A 125 5.73 -17.55 -36.72
N HIS A 126 4.49 -17.93 -37.01
CA HIS A 126 3.75 -17.46 -38.18
C HIS A 126 3.15 -16.07 -37.94
N ARG A 127 3.02 -15.31 -39.03
CA ARG A 127 2.26 -14.07 -39.06
C ARG A 127 0.79 -14.36 -38.71
N ALA A 128 0.22 -13.55 -37.82
CA ALA A 128 -1.18 -13.65 -37.45
C ALA A 128 -2.10 -13.34 -38.64
N THR A 129 -3.29 -13.94 -38.65
CA THR A 129 -4.34 -13.73 -39.66
C THR A 129 -5.55 -13.03 -39.03
N ARG A 130 -6.67 -13.00 -39.76
CA ARG A 130 -7.97 -12.53 -39.27
C ARG A 130 -8.94 -13.71 -39.13
N PRO A 131 -10.02 -13.59 -38.34
CA PRO A 131 -11.07 -14.60 -38.28
C PRO A 131 -11.51 -15.09 -39.66
N GLY A 132 -11.55 -16.41 -39.83
CA GLY A 132 -11.88 -17.07 -41.11
C GLY A 132 -10.69 -17.36 -42.04
N GLN A 133 -9.48 -16.92 -41.71
CA GLN A 133 -8.26 -17.25 -42.46
C GLN A 133 -7.35 -18.20 -41.67
N LYS A 134 -7.04 -19.36 -42.26
CA LYS A 134 -6.21 -20.39 -41.63
C LYS A 134 -4.72 -20.22 -41.94
N ILE A 135 -3.90 -20.58 -40.97
CA ILE A 135 -2.44 -20.66 -41.06
C ILE A 135 -2.05 -22.12 -41.33
N SER A 136 -1.31 -22.32 -42.42
CA SER A 136 -0.63 -23.58 -42.73
C SER A 136 0.88 -23.47 -42.45
N GLU A 137 1.60 -24.59 -42.50
CA GLU A 137 3.04 -24.60 -42.25
C GLU A 137 3.87 -23.78 -43.25
N ASP A 138 3.30 -23.49 -44.43
CA ASP A 138 3.92 -22.70 -45.49
C ASP A 138 3.56 -21.21 -45.39
N SER A 139 2.74 -20.82 -44.41
CA SER A 139 2.37 -19.43 -44.18
C SER A 139 3.59 -18.59 -43.74
N PRO A 140 3.64 -17.29 -44.06
CA PRO A 140 4.78 -16.43 -43.73
C PRO A 140 5.13 -16.43 -42.23
N LEU A 141 6.43 -16.42 -41.93
CA LEU A 141 6.95 -16.26 -40.56
C LEU A 141 7.10 -14.78 -40.22
N GLU A 142 6.98 -14.43 -38.93
CA GLU A 142 7.06 -13.06 -38.43
C GLU A 142 7.90 -12.95 -37.15
N SER A 143 8.92 -12.08 -37.17
CA SER A 143 9.92 -11.95 -36.11
C SER A 143 9.70 -10.76 -35.17
N GLN A 144 8.53 -10.11 -35.18
CA GLN A 144 8.30 -8.84 -34.46
C GLN A 144 8.45 -8.93 -32.92
N LEU A 145 8.32 -10.13 -32.33
CA LEU A 145 8.53 -10.34 -30.89
C LEU A 145 9.81 -11.14 -30.61
N PRO A 146 10.58 -10.83 -29.55
CA PRO A 146 11.82 -11.53 -29.21
C PRO A 146 11.67 -13.06 -29.15
N TYR A 147 10.60 -13.55 -28.54
CA TYR A 147 10.29 -14.99 -28.49
C TYR A 147 10.00 -15.61 -29.86
N ARG A 148 9.20 -14.93 -30.71
CA ARG A 148 8.92 -15.41 -32.08
C ARG A 148 10.22 -15.48 -32.89
N ASN A 149 11.03 -14.42 -32.79
CA ASN A 149 12.32 -14.34 -33.44
C ASN A 149 13.27 -15.44 -32.98
N SER A 150 13.37 -15.69 -31.66
CA SER A 150 14.26 -16.73 -31.13
C SER A 150 13.94 -18.12 -31.69
N LYS A 151 12.67 -18.45 -31.91
CA LYS A 151 12.27 -19.71 -32.54
C LYS A 151 12.63 -19.76 -34.02
N ILE A 152 12.39 -18.68 -34.77
CA ILE A 152 12.69 -18.60 -36.21
C ILE A 152 14.19 -18.70 -36.47
N VAL A 153 15.03 -17.99 -35.69
CA VAL A 153 16.49 -18.06 -35.86
C VAL A 153 17.04 -19.42 -35.47
N THR A 154 16.49 -20.07 -34.44
CA THR A 154 16.90 -21.45 -34.10
C THR A 154 16.46 -22.45 -35.16
N GLU A 155 15.27 -22.34 -35.75
CA GLU A 155 14.87 -23.19 -36.89
C GLU A 155 15.86 -23.05 -38.05
N ARG A 156 16.30 -21.82 -38.36
CA ARG A 156 17.34 -21.57 -39.38
C ARG A 156 18.69 -22.17 -39.00
N ALA A 157 19.13 -22.00 -37.76
CA ALA A 157 20.39 -22.56 -37.30
C ALA A 157 20.38 -24.09 -37.33
N ILE A 158 19.24 -24.72 -37.01
CA ILE A 158 19.07 -26.18 -37.15
C ILE A 158 19.16 -26.58 -38.63
N HIS A 159 18.48 -25.86 -39.54
CA HIS A 159 18.59 -26.11 -40.98
C HIS A 159 20.05 -26.08 -41.47
N GLU A 160 20.84 -25.10 -41.00
CA GLU A 160 22.24 -24.91 -41.38
C GLU A 160 23.18 -25.97 -40.74
N HIS A 161 22.92 -26.41 -39.50
CA HIS A 161 23.86 -27.21 -38.71
C HIS A 161 23.44 -28.67 -38.48
N ARG A 162 22.25 -29.10 -38.93
CA ARG A 162 21.76 -30.48 -38.68
C ARG A 162 22.54 -31.59 -39.39
N GLY A 163 23.34 -31.24 -40.40
CA GLY A 163 24.00 -32.23 -41.27
C GLY A 163 22.98 -33.18 -41.92
N SER A 164 23.17 -34.48 -41.75
CA SER A 164 22.28 -35.52 -42.29
C SER A 164 21.09 -35.86 -41.39
N ILE A 165 21.01 -35.30 -40.18
CA ILE A 165 19.98 -35.64 -39.21
C ILE A 165 18.61 -35.15 -39.73
N PRO A 166 17.58 -36.02 -39.85
CA PRO A 166 16.23 -35.60 -40.20
C PRO A 166 15.60 -34.76 -39.08
N VAL A 167 14.96 -33.65 -39.43
CA VAL A 167 14.41 -32.68 -38.47
C VAL A 167 12.90 -32.51 -38.62
N VAL A 168 12.21 -32.46 -37.48
CA VAL A 168 10.81 -32.03 -37.39
C VAL A 168 10.73 -30.73 -36.60
N TYR A 169 10.25 -29.65 -37.23
CA TYR A 169 9.96 -28.39 -36.58
C TYR A 169 8.53 -28.43 -36.03
N LEU A 170 8.42 -28.79 -34.76
CA LEU A 170 7.14 -28.91 -34.08
C LEU A 170 6.64 -27.53 -33.70
N ARG A 171 5.56 -27.05 -34.32
CA ARG A 171 4.94 -25.75 -34.04
C ARG A 171 3.61 -25.96 -33.32
N PRO A 172 3.61 -26.31 -32.02
CA PRO A 172 2.37 -26.49 -31.28
C PRO A 172 1.68 -25.16 -31.02
N ALA A 173 0.37 -25.22 -30.91
CA ALA A 173 -0.49 -24.16 -30.41
C ALA A 173 -0.35 -24.00 -28.89
N GLY A 174 -1.15 -23.11 -28.28
CA GLY A 174 -1.12 -22.88 -26.84
C GLY A 174 -1.39 -24.16 -26.04
N VAL A 175 -0.35 -24.77 -25.47
CA VAL A 175 -0.49 -26.05 -24.77
C VAL A 175 -1.18 -25.84 -23.41
N TYR A 176 -2.18 -26.66 -23.10
CA TYR A 176 -2.94 -26.63 -21.84
C TYR A 176 -3.27 -28.05 -21.35
N ASP A 177 -3.75 -28.17 -20.11
CA ASP A 177 -4.29 -29.41 -19.55
C ASP A 177 -5.61 -29.17 -18.80
N ASP A 178 -6.16 -30.21 -18.17
CA ASP A 178 -7.39 -30.13 -17.35
C ASP A 178 -7.31 -29.15 -16.17
N ARG A 179 -6.12 -28.63 -15.83
CA ARG A 179 -5.90 -27.61 -14.79
C ARG A 179 -5.58 -26.23 -15.35
N ALA A 180 -5.73 -26.05 -16.66
CA ALA A 180 -5.45 -24.82 -17.39
C ALA A 180 -3.98 -24.35 -17.30
N ASN A 181 -3.01 -25.27 -17.21
CA ASN A 181 -1.57 -24.98 -17.13
C ASN A 181 -1.02 -24.31 -18.41
N ASN A 182 -1.45 -23.08 -18.63
CA ASN A 182 -1.11 -22.18 -19.70
C ASN A 182 -1.21 -20.75 -19.15
N PRO A 183 -0.13 -19.95 -19.13
CA PRO A 183 -0.14 -18.65 -18.45
C PRO A 183 -1.23 -17.69 -18.91
N PHE A 184 -1.55 -17.65 -20.21
CA PHE A 184 -2.57 -16.75 -20.76
C PHE A 184 -3.98 -17.20 -20.35
N LEU A 185 -4.28 -18.49 -20.52
CA LEU A 185 -5.58 -19.05 -20.16
C LEU A 185 -5.83 -18.99 -18.64
N ALA A 186 -4.82 -19.33 -17.83
CA ALA A 186 -4.93 -19.32 -16.38
C ALA A 186 -5.16 -17.91 -15.84
N ASN A 187 -4.44 -16.90 -16.36
CA ASN A 187 -4.65 -15.50 -15.95
C ASN A 187 -6.02 -14.98 -16.38
N GLN A 188 -6.52 -15.35 -17.57
CA GLN A 188 -7.87 -14.98 -17.99
C GLN A 188 -8.92 -15.59 -17.06
N ILE A 189 -8.82 -16.88 -16.73
CA ILE A 189 -9.70 -17.56 -15.77
C ILE A 189 -9.63 -16.92 -14.39
N ALA A 190 -8.42 -16.62 -13.90
CA ALA A 190 -8.21 -16.03 -12.58
C ALA A 190 -8.79 -14.62 -12.47
N ARG A 191 -8.58 -13.75 -13.47
CA ARG A 191 -9.14 -12.39 -13.51
C ARG A 191 -10.67 -12.42 -13.46
N ILE A 192 -11.29 -13.33 -14.19
CA ILE A 192 -12.74 -13.54 -14.14
C ILE A 192 -13.17 -14.09 -12.78
N TYR A 193 -12.46 -15.09 -12.23
CA TYR A 193 -12.73 -15.66 -10.90
C TYR A 193 -12.66 -14.61 -9.78
N GLU A 194 -11.70 -13.70 -9.86
CA GLU A 194 -11.46 -12.63 -8.90
C GLU A 194 -12.47 -11.47 -9.03
N ARG A 195 -13.24 -11.42 -10.12
CA ARG A 195 -14.04 -10.25 -10.55
C ARG A 195 -13.18 -9.00 -10.67
N ASP A 196 -11.96 -9.17 -11.17
CA ASP A 196 -11.06 -8.06 -11.51
C ASP A 196 -11.75 -7.15 -12.55
N PRO A 197 -11.84 -5.83 -12.33
CA PRO A 197 -12.44 -4.90 -13.30
C PRO A 197 -11.82 -5.00 -14.70
N THR A 198 -10.52 -5.28 -14.78
CA THR A 198 -9.83 -5.45 -16.05
C THR A 198 -10.40 -6.65 -16.82
N ALA A 199 -10.95 -7.65 -16.14
CA ALA A 199 -11.57 -8.83 -16.76
C ALA A 199 -12.83 -8.48 -17.57
N ARG A 200 -13.33 -7.25 -17.53
CA ARG A 200 -14.45 -6.80 -18.37
C ARG A 200 -14.01 -5.98 -19.58
N VAL A 201 -12.72 -5.75 -19.78
CA VAL A 201 -12.21 -4.95 -20.90
C VAL A 201 -11.20 -5.72 -21.72
N TYR A 202 -11.19 -5.50 -23.03
CA TYR A 202 -10.24 -6.08 -23.97
C TYR A 202 -9.79 -5.04 -25.01
N PRO A 203 -8.49 -4.91 -25.31
CA PRO A 203 -8.02 -3.84 -26.17
C PRO A 203 -7.97 -4.18 -27.67
N GLY A 204 -8.58 -5.28 -28.09
CA GLY A 204 -8.68 -5.72 -29.48
C GLY A 204 -10.08 -6.19 -29.83
N ASP A 205 -10.22 -6.73 -31.03
CA ASP A 205 -11.45 -7.33 -31.55
C ASP A 205 -11.84 -8.60 -30.76
N LEU A 206 -13.07 -8.67 -30.26
CA LEU A 206 -13.54 -9.82 -29.46
C LEU A 206 -13.67 -11.14 -30.25
N GLU A 207 -13.65 -11.09 -31.59
CA GLU A 207 -13.67 -12.26 -32.47
C GLU A 207 -12.29 -12.88 -32.69
N THR A 208 -11.20 -12.15 -32.40
CA THR A 208 -9.84 -12.66 -32.55
C THR A 208 -9.49 -13.63 -31.42
N GLY A 209 -8.55 -14.54 -31.67
CA GLY A 209 -8.28 -15.64 -30.75
C GLY A 209 -7.12 -16.51 -31.21
N GLN A 210 -6.60 -17.32 -30.29
CA GLN A 210 -5.47 -18.20 -30.56
C GLN A 210 -5.91 -19.67 -30.44
N SER A 211 -5.41 -20.51 -31.34
CA SER A 211 -5.58 -21.95 -31.20
C SER A 211 -4.88 -22.47 -29.93
N TYR A 212 -5.49 -23.49 -29.32
CA TYR A 212 -4.94 -24.21 -28.17
C TYR A 212 -4.70 -25.68 -28.53
N LEU A 213 -3.95 -26.39 -27.68
CA LEU A 213 -3.68 -27.82 -27.83
C LEU A 213 -3.63 -28.49 -26.46
N HIS A 214 -4.43 -29.55 -26.25
CA HIS A 214 -4.34 -30.32 -25.01
C HIS A 214 -3.02 -31.11 -24.93
N LEU A 215 -2.43 -31.17 -23.75
CA LEU A 215 -1.13 -31.80 -23.50
C LEU A 215 -1.11 -33.28 -23.94
N ASP A 216 -2.18 -34.03 -23.68
CA ASP A 216 -2.28 -35.43 -24.09
C ASP A 216 -2.31 -35.60 -25.62
N ASP A 217 -2.93 -34.65 -26.32
CA ASP A 217 -2.99 -34.67 -27.78
C ASP A 217 -1.63 -34.32 -28.38
N LEU A 218 -0.89 -33.39 -27.76
CA LEU A 218 0.51 -33.13 -28.10
C LEU A 218 1.39 -34.37 -27.87
N ALA A 219 1.26 -35.02 -26.72
CA ALA A 219 2.04 -36.21 -26.39
C ALA A 219 1.76 -37.36 -27.36
N GLU A 220 0.49 -37.55 -27.75
CA GLU A 220 0.11 -38.49 -28.80
C GLU A 220 0.68 -38.12 -30.17
N ALA A 221 0.69 -36.83 -30.53
CA ALA A 221 1.29 -36.37 -31.78
C ALA A 221 2.79 -36.68 -31.82
N VAL A 222 3.52 -36.36 -30.75
CA VAL A 222 4.96 -36.62 -30.66
C VAL A 222 5.26 -38.11 -30.70
N LEU A 223 4.50 -38.95 -29.99
CA LEU A 223 4.64 -40.40 -30.09
C LEU A 223 4.53 -40.88 -31.53
N ARG A 224 3.55 -40.39 -32.29
CA ARG A 224 3.36 -40.74 -33.70
C ARG A 224 4.47 -40.21 -34.60
N ILE A 225 5.01 -39.02 -34.31
CA ILE A 225 6.18 -38.46 -35.00
C ILE A 225 7.38 -39.40 -34.86
N VAL A 226 7.66 -39.88 -33.63
CA VAL A 226 8.77 -40.79 -33.36
C VAL A 226 8.54 -42.18 -33.97
N GLN A 227 7.30 -42.69 -33.94
CA GLN A 227 6.96 -43.98 -34.55
C GLN A 227 7.06 -43.96 -36.08
N LYS A 228 6.70 -42.83 -36.71
CA LYS A 228 6.70 -42.67 -38.16
C LYS A 228 7.97 -42.04 -38.72
N ARG A 229 8.97 -41.73 -37.87
CA ARG A 229 10.19 -40.99 -38.24
C ARG A 229 10.85 -41.40 -39.56
N LYS A 230 10.91 -42.71 -39.85
CA LYS A 230 11.51 -43.27 -41.10
C LYS A 230 10.70 -42.99 -42.37
N LYS A 231 9.45 -42.52 -42.23
CA LYS A 231 8.52 -42.19 -43.33
C LYS A 231 8.32 -40.68 -43.49
N LEU A 232 8.89 -39.87 -42.60
CA LEU A 232 8.78 -38.41 -42.66
C LEU A 232 9.87 -37.84 -43.57
N ALA A 233 9.60 -36.66 -44.12
CA ALA A 233 10.60 -35.94 -44.91
C ALA A 233 11.83 -35.57 -44.05
N ALA A 234 12.96 -35.34 -44.71
CA ALA A 234 14.21 -34.97 -44.03
C ALA A 234 14.08 -33.66 -43.23
N GLU A 235 13.25 -32.72 -43.70
CA GLU A 235 12.82 -31.56 -42.92
C GLU A 235 11.32 -31.42 -43.01
N LEU A 236 10.67 -31.28 -41.86
CA LEU A 236 9.22 -31.26 -41.79
C LEU A 236 8.73 -30.26 -40.73
N PRO A 237 8.23 -29.08 -41.12
CA PRO A 237 7.43 -28.27 -40.22
C PRO A 237 6.04 -28.89 -40.06
N LEU A 238 5.53 -28.89 -38.83
CA LEU A 238 4.21 -29.40 -38.47
C LEU A 238 3.51 -28.47 -37.49
N LEU A 239 2.32 -27.99 -37.87
CA LEU A 239 1.42 -27.29 -36.96
C LEU A 239 0.55 -28.30 -36.22
N LEU A 240 0.50 -28.15 -34.89
CA LEU A 240 -0.35 -28.98 -34.03
C LEU A 240 -1.23 -28.09 -33.17
N GLY A 241 -2.54 -28.23 -33.29
CA GLY A 241 -3.51 -27.51 -32.48
C GLY A 241 -4.93 -27.87 -32.84
N GLU A 242 -5.86 -27.20 -32.19
CA GLU A 242 -7.25 -27.17 -32.61
C GLU A 242 -7.37 -26.39 -33.94
N PRO A 243 -8.19 -26.87 -34.90
CA PRO A 243 -8.29 -26.22 -36.21
C PRO A 243 -9.02 -24.87 -36.18
N GLU A 244 -9.72 -24.57 -35.08
CA GLU A 244 -10.54 -23.38 -34.89
C GLU A 244 -10.19 -22.77 -33.53
N ALA A 245 -9.82 -21.49 -33.54
CA ALA A 245 -9.59 -20.70 -32.35
C ALA A 245 -10.91 -20.17 -31.80
N ILE A 246 -11.07 -20.24 -30.48
CA ILE A 246 -12.18 -19.56 -29.81
C ILE A 246 -11.87 -18.05 -29.71
N GLY A 247 -12.82 -17.21 -30.12
CA GLY A 247 -12.67 -15.76 -29.99
C GLY A 247 -12.56 -15.33 -28.53
N TYR A 248 -11.79 -14.29 -28.24
CA TYR A 248 -11.51 -13.83 -26.88
C TYR A 248 -12.79 -13.51 -26.11
N GLY A 249 -13.75 -12.84 -26.76
CA GLY A 249 -15.05 -12.52 -26.16
C GLY A 249 -15.91 -13.74 -25.89
N GLU A 250 -15.89 -14.74 -26.78
CA GLU A 250 -16.60 -16.00 -26.55
C GLU A 250 -15.99 -16.78 -25.38
N LEU A 251 -14.66 -16.87 -25.34
CA LEU A 251 -13.94 -17.52 -24.25
C LEU A 251 -14.21 -16.84 -22.90
N GLN A 252 -14.20 -15.50 -22.86
CA GLN A 252 -14.56 -14.73 -21.68
C GLN A 252 -15.99 -15.00 -21.21
N ARG A 253 -16.96 -14.95 -22.12
CA ARG A 253 -18.37 -15.22 -21.82
C ARG A 253 -18.54 -16.61 -21.22
N GLU A 254 -17.92 -17.62 -21.82
CA GLU A 254 -18.05 -19.00 -21.36
C GLU A 254 -17.40 -19.22 -19.99
N ILE A 255 -16.21 -18.66 -19.76
CA ILE A 255 -15.55 -18.72 -18.44
C ILE A 255 -16.40 -18.01 -17.38
N GLY A 256 -16.90 -16.81 -17.67
CA GLY A 256 -17.74 -16.04 -16.75
C GLY A 256 -19.04 -16.76 -16.40
N ARG A 257 -19.69 -17.38 -17.39
CA ARG A 257 -20.87 -18.24 -17.20
C ARG A 257 -20.56 -19.44 -16.30
N LEU A 258 -19.48 -20.16 -16.57
CA LEU A 258 -19.09 -21.35 -15.79
C LEU A 258 -18.67 -21.01 -14.35
N ILE A 259 -18.07 -19.83 -14.13
CA ILE A 259 -17.62 -19.40 -12.80
C ILE A 259 -18.77 -18.80 -11.99
N HIS A 260 -19.47 -17.78 -12.51
CA HIS A 260 -20.42 -16.97 -11.75
C HIS A 260 -21.89 -17.29 -12.03
N GLY A 261 -22.21 -18.03 -13.10
CA GLY A 261 -23.61 -18.29 -13.50
C GLY A 261 -24.32 -17.07 -14.10
N GLU A 262 -23.58 -16.03 -14.48
CA GLU A 262 -24.09 -14.77 -15.05
C GLU A 262 -23.59 -14.60 -16.50
N GLU A 263 -24.34 -13.84 -17.32
CA GLU A 263 -23.88 -13.37 -18.63
C GLU A 263 -22.71 -12.40 -18.46
N TRP A 264 -21.50 -12.82 -18.84
CA TRP A 264 -20.28 -12.03 -18.63
C TRP A 264 -19.99 -11.11 -19.82
N GLN A 265 -20.26 -9.82 -19.68
CA GLN A 265 -20.03 -8.84 -20.74
C GLN A 265 -18.58 -8.31 -20.73
N THR A 266 -17.94 -8.38 -21.90
CA THR A 266 -16.61 -7.83 -22.19
C THR A 266 -16.75 -6.65 -23.15
N TRP A 267 -16.07 -5.55 -22.85
CA TRP A 267 -16.10 -4.30 -23.60
C TRP A 267 -14.77 -4.09 -24.33
N GLU A 268 -14.84 -3.71 -25.60
CA GLU A 268 -13.67 -3.30 -26.36
C GLU A 268 -13.21 -1.91 -25.92
N VAL A 269 -11.91 -1.73 -25.70
CA VAL A 269 -11.31 -0.45 -25.34
C VAL A 269 -10.22 -0.07 -26.36
N PRO A 270 -10.08 1.21 -26.73
CA PRO A 270 -9.01 1.62 -27.64
C PRO A 270 -7.61 1.27 -27.10
N LYS A 271 -6.74 0.72 -27.96
CA LYS A 271 -5.34 0.35 -27.59
C LYS A 271 -4.58 1.45 -26.84
N PRO A 272 -4.63 2.75 -27.20
CA PRO A 272 -3.94 3.80 -26.45
C PRO A 272 -4.44 3.94 -25.00
N LEU A 273 -5.76 3.82 -24.79
CA LEU A 273 -6.37 3.89 -23.46
C LEU A 273 -5.96 2.68 -22.61
N ALA A 274 -5.91 1.49 -23.22
CA ALA A 274 -5.44 0.29 -22.57
C ALA A 274 -3.95 0.34 -22.22
N LYS A 275 -3.10 0.90 -23.08
CA LYS A 275 -1.67 1.13 -22.79
C LYS A 275 -1.48 2.11 -21.63
N ALA A 276 -2.22 3.21 -21.62
CA ALA A 276 -2.18 4.17 -20.50
C ALA A 276 -2.64 3.52 -19.19
N GLY A 277 -3.72 2.73 -19.22
CA GLY A 277 -4.19 1.97 -18.06
C GLY A 277 -3.17 0.96 -17.55
N ALA A 278 -2.55 0.17 -18.44
CA ALA A 278 -1.50 -0.79 -18.08
C ALA A 278 -0.25 -0.10 -17.52
N TRP A 279 0.12 1.07 -18.06
CA TRP A 279 1.22 1.90 -17.57
C TRP A 279 0.95 2.46 -16.17
N VAL A 280 -0.22 3.06 -15.93
CA VAL A 280 -0.62 3.53 -14.59
C VAL A 280 -0.63 2.38 -13.58
N GLN A 281 -1.16 1.23 -13.97
CA GLN A 281 -1.25 0.06 -13.10
C GLN A 281 0.13 -0.50 -12.72
N THR A 282 1.06 -0.56 -13.68
CA THR A 282 2.39 -1.16 -13.47
C THR A 282 3.36 -0.17 -12.83
N ASP A 283 3.45 1.07 -13.32
CA ASP A 283 4.51 2.02 -12.96
C ASP A 283 4.11 3.03 -11.88
N ILE A 284 2.81 3.29 -11.68
CA ILE A 284 2.31 4.22 -10.65
C ILE A 284 1.71 3.48 -9.45
N LEU A 285 0.95 2.42 -9.70
CA LEU A 285 0.25 1.66 -8.66
C LEU A 285 1.06 0.46 -8.13
N ASP A 286 2.21 0.15 -8.74
CA ASP A 286 3.11 -0.98 -8.41
C ASP A 286 2.34 -2.30 -8.24
N GLU A 287 1.28 -2.47 -9.03
CA GLU A 287 0.53 -3.71 -9.09
C GLU A 287 1.23 -4.66 -10.07
N ASP A 288 1.50 -5.90 -9.66
CA ASP A 288 1.96 -6.99 -10.52
C ASP A 288 0.90 -7.33 -11.59
N SER A 289 0.77 -6.48 -12.62
CA SER A 289 -0.18 -6.68 -13.71
C SER A 289 0.40 -7.67 -14.72
N PHE A 290 -0.34 -8.74 -15.00
CA PHE A 290 0.00 -9.70 -16.05
C PHE A 290 -0.04 -9.06 -17.44
N ILE A 291 -0.90 -8.05 -17.65
CA ILE A 291 -1.11 -7.42 -18.95
C ILE A 291 0.06 -6.49 -19.25
N ARG A 292 0.92 -6.88 -20.19
CA ARG A 292 2.06 -6.07 -20.63
C ARG A 292 1.72 -5.25 -21.87
N PRO A 293 2.40 -4.11 -22.12
CA PRO A 293 2.14 -3.26 -23.29
C PRO A 293 2.22 -4.01 -24.63
N TRP A 294 3.15 -4.95 -24.79
CA TRP A 294 3.27 -5.76 -26.01
C TRP A 294 2.07 -6.68 -26.25
N MET A 295 1.38 -7.12 -25.19
CA MET A 295 0.16 -7.94 -25.32
C MET A 295 -1.00 -7.12 -25.87
N VAL A 296 -1.02 -5.81 -25.62
CA VAL A 296 -2.01 -4.87 -26.19
C VAL A 296 -1.78 -4.71 -27.69
N ASP A 297 -0.52 -4.71 -28.13
CA ASP A 297 -0.17 -4.55 -29.54
C ASP A 297 -0.67 -5.74 -30.37
N ILE A 298 -0.51 -6.96 -29.86
CA ILE A 298 -0.91 -8.21 -30.52
C ILE A 298 -2.34 -8.66 -30.20
N ALA A 299 -3.18 -7.82 -29.58
CA ALA A 299 -4.53 -8.23 -29.17
C ALA A 299 -5.44 -8.61 -30.36
N ASP A 300 -5.16 -8.10 -31.57
CA ASP A 300 -5.94 -8.44 -32.76
C ASP A 300 -5.39 -9.68 -33.50
N ASP A 301 -4.36 -10.34 -32.97
CA ASP A 301 -3.75 -11.49 -33.62
C ASP A 301 -4.69 -12.71 -33.55
N HIS A 302 -5.05 -13.25 -34.72
CA HIS A 302 -5.86 -14.46 -34.83
C HIS A 302 -5.07 -15.63 -35.43
N TYR A 303 -5.26 -16.84 -34.89
CA TYR A 303 -4.52 -18.06 -35.26
C TYR A 303 -5.42 -19.29 -35.39
N ASP A 304 -6.21 -19.34 -36.47
CA ASP A 304 -6.82 -20.60 -36.93
C ASP A 304 -5.78 -21.45 -37.65
N LEU A 305 -5.83 -22.78 -37.46
CA LEU A 305 -4.80 -23.69 -37.98
C LEU A 305 -5.34 -24.65 -39.03
N ASP A 306 -4.59 -24.80 -40.13
CA ASP A 306 -4.74 -25.91 -41.05
C ASP A 306 -3.88 -27.10 -40.61
N ILE A 307 -4.51 -28.08 -39.95
CA ILE A 307 -3.85 -29.29 -39.47
C ILE A 307 -3.89 -30.45 -40.49
N THR A 308 -4.14 -30.18 -41.77
CA THR A 308 -4.23 -31.21 -42.82
C THR A 308 -2.94 -32.02 -42.92
N ARG A 309 -1.77 -31.38 -42.79
CA ARG A 309 -0.47 -32.06 -42.85
C ARG A 309 -0.31 -33.06 -41.71
N ALA A 310 -0.64 -32.68 -40.48
CA ALA A 310 -0.62 -33.57 -39.32
C ALA A 310 -1.61 -34.74 -39.47
N ARG A 311 -2.81 -34.49 -40.02
CA ARG A 311 -3.81 -35.53 -40.30
C ARG A 311 -3.31 -36.54 -41.32
N THR A 312 -2.77 -36.08 -42.45
CA THR A 312 -2.36 -36.95 -43.56
C THR A 312 -1.09 -37.74 -43.22
N LEU A 313 -0.07 -37.09 -42.66
CA LEU A 313 1.22 -37.75 -42.38
C LEU A 313 1.15 -38.61 -41.10
N LEU A 314 0.53 -38.11 -40.04
CA LEU A 314 0.51 -38.78 -38.73
C LEU A 314 -0.77 -39.57 -38.47
N GLY A 315 -1.85 -39.35 -39.22
CA GLY A 315 -3.17 -39.88 -38.88
C GLY A 315 -3.73 -39.27 -37.59
N TRP A 316 -3.18 -38.12 -37.18
CA TRP A 316 -3.43 -37.49 -35.90
C TRP A 316 -4.50 -36.40 -36.04
N LYS A 317 -5.36 -36.30 -35.02
CA LYS A 317 -6.30 -35.20 -34.83
C LYS A 317 -6.45 -34.95 -33.32
N PRO A 318 -6.65 -33.70 -32.88
CA PRO A 318 -6.92 -33.42 -31.47
C PRO A 318 -8.20 -34.16 -31.05
N LYS A 319 -8.17 -34.80 -29.88
CA LYS A 319 -9.34 -35.46 -29.27
C LYS A 319 -10.04 -34.54 -28.28
N HIS A 320 -9.30 -33.61 -27.70
CA HIS A 320 -9.80 -32.61 -26.79
C HIS A 320 -10.07 -31.30 -27.55
N ALA A 321 -10.99 -30.50 -27.01
CA ALA A 321 -11.25 -29.16 -27.48
C ALA A 321 -11.37 -28.24 -26.27
N LEU A 322 -10.75 -27.06 -26.30
CA LEU A 322 -10.71 -26.14 -25.17
C LEU A 322 -12.11 -25.88 -24.63
N ARG A 323 -13.08 -25.60 -25.53
CA ARG A 323 -14.48 -25.36 -25.19
C ARG A 323 -15.10 -26.49 -24.34
N LYS A 324 -14.72 -27.75 -24.61
CA LYS A 324 -15.21 -28.92 -23.87
C LYS A 324 -14.43 -29.21 -22.59
N THR A 325 -13.17 -28.75 -22.50
CA THR A 325 -12.33 -28.94 -21.31
C THR A 325 -12.54 -27.83 -20.27
N LEU A 326 -13.00 -26.63 -20.67
CA LEU A 326 -13.27 -25.50 -19.77
C LEU A 326 -14.10 -25.88 -18.53
N PRO A 327 -15.23 -26.63 -18.61
CA PRO A 327 -15.98 -27.05 -17.43
C PRO A 327 -15.16 -27.85 -16.42
N SER A 328 -14.26 -28.73 -16.88
CA SER A 328 -13.36 -29.50 -16.02
C SER A 328 -12.35 -28.60 -15.32
N MET A 329 -11.77 -27.62 -16.04
CA MET A 329 -10.84 -26.64 -15.46
C MET A 329 -11.51 -25.80 -14.38
N ILE A 330 -12.71 -25.29 -14.65
CA ILE A 330 -13.46 -24.47 -13.68
C ILE A 330 -13.92 -25.33 -12.50
N LYS A 331 -14.27 -26.60 -12.72
CA LYS A 331 -14.56 -27.55 -11.64
C LYS A 331 -13.33 -27.78 -10.75
N ALA A 332 -12.14 -27.92 -11.33
CA ALA A 332 -10.89 -28.06 -10.58
C ALA A 332 -10.58 -26.80 -9.77
N LEU A 333 -10.72 -25.61 -10.37
CA LEU A 333 -10.57 -24.31 -9.69
C LEU A 333 -11.53 -24.19 -8.50
N LYS A 334 -12.82 -24.49 -8.70
CA LYS A 334 -13.85 -24.40 -7.64
C LYS A 334 -13.66 -25.45 -6.53
N ALA A 335 -13.01 -26.58 -6.83
CA ALA A 335 -12.77 -27.64 -5.86
C ALA A 335 -11.62 -27.30 -4.91
N ASP A 336 -10.51 -26.77 -5.44
CA ASP A 336 -9.34 -26.34 -4.67
C ASP A 336 -8.75 -25.05 -5.27
N PRO A 337 -9.29 -23.86 -4.93
CA PRO A 337 -8.83 -22.61 -5.51
C PRO A 337 -7.34 -22.36 -5.25
N ALA A 338 -6.89 -22.57 -4.00
CA ALA A 338 -5.51 -22.32 -3.62
C ALA A 338 -4.54 -23.28 -4.31
N GLY A 339 -4.88 -24.57 -4.41
CA GLY A 339 -4.09 -25.54 -5.17
C GLY A 339 -4.08 -25.26 -6.68
N TRP A 340 -5.20 -24.82 -7.25
CA TRP A 340 -5.29 -24.44 -8.66
C TRP A 340 -4.43 -23.21 -8.96
N TYR A 341 -4.44 -22.19 -8.10
CA TYR A 341 -3.58 -21.01 -8.23
C TYR A 341 -2.11 -21.38 -8.13
N ARG A 342 -1.72 -22.20 -7.15
CA ARG A 342 -0.34 -22.69 -7.00
C ARG A 342 0.13 -23.47 -8.24
N ALA A 343 -0.73 -24.34 -8.78
CA ALA A 343 -0.41 -25.11 -9.99
C ALA A 343 -0.13 -24.20 -11.19
N ASN A 344 -0.93 -23.14 -11.35
CA ASN A 344 -0.80 -22.16 -12.42
C ASN A 344 0.20 -21.03 -12.16
N LYS A 345 1.01 -21.14 -11.09
CA LYS A 345 1.99 -20.11 -10.67
C LYS A 345 1.35 -18.73 -10.42
N LEU A 346 0.10 -18.71 -9.96
CA LEU A 346 -0.64 -17.51 -9.55
C LEU A 346 -0.57 -17.32 -8.03
N ASN A 347 -0.83 -16.10 -7.56
CA ASN A 347 -0.81 -15.79 -6.14
C ASN A 347 -1.98 -16.44 -5.39
N ALA A 348 -1.73 -17.61 -4.78
CA ALA A 348 -2.75 -18.38 -4.06
C ALA A 348 -3.32 -17.67 -2.82
N ALA A 349 -2.63 -16.68 -2.27
CA ALA A 349 -3.14 -15.89 -1.15
C ALA A 349 -4.44 -15.13 -1.52
N LYS A 350 -4.65 -14.80 -2.81
CA LYS A 350 -5.88 -14.16 -3.30
C LYS A 350 -7.14 -15.00 -3.09
N VAL A 351 -6.97 -16.33 -2.98
CA VAL A 351 -8.08 -17.30 -2.92
C VAL A 351 -8.06 -18.18 -1.67
N GLU A 352 -7.01 -18.13 -0.86
CA GLU A 352 -6.98 -18.74 0.46
C GLU A 352 -8.07 -18.11 1.35
N GLY A 353 -9.06 -18.92 1.73
CA GLY A 353 -10.27 -18.48 2.44
C GLY A 353 -11.57 -18.54 1.61
N ARG A 354 -11.51 -18.75 0.29
CA ARG A 354 -12.67 -18.80 -0.63
C ARG A 354 -13.18 -20.22 -0.96
N GLY A 355 -13.12 -21.17 -0.02
CA GLY A 355 -13.67 -22.53 -0.22
C GLY A 355 -15.21 -22.56 -0.29
N ARG A 356 -15.81 -23.66 -0.75
CA ARG A 356 -17.29 -23.83 -0.88
C ARG A 356 -18.10 -23.42 0.36
N LYS A 357 -17.55 -23.59 1.57
CA LYS A 357 -18.19 -23.13 2.83
C LYS A 357 -18.22 -21.60 2.97
N ALA A 358 -17.22 -20.89 2.45
CA ALA A 358 -17.17 -19.44 2.41
C ALA A 358 -18.07 -18.87 1.30
N GLN A 359 -18.19 -19.55 0.15
CA GLN A 359 -19.17 -19.20 -0.90
C GLN A 359 -20.62 -19.40 -0.43
N ALA A 360 -20.94 -20.53 0.20
CA ALA A 360 -22.27 -20.75 0.79
C ALA A 360 -22.59 -19.76 1.92
N ARG A 361 -21.56 -19.33 2.68
CA ARG A 361 -21.68 -18.29 3.70
C ARG A 361 -21.84 -16.90 3.07
N ALA A 362 -21.15 -16.60 1.97
CA ALA A 362 -21.25 -15.34 1.23
C ALA A 362 -22.57 -15.20 0.47
N GLU A 363 -23.12 -16.28 -0.08
CA GLU A 363 -24.46 -16.31 -0.69
C GLU A 363 -25.56 -16.17 0.36
N ARG A 364 -25.45 -16.84 1.52
CA ARG A 364 -26.32 -16.58 2.68
C ARG A 364 -26.21 -15.15 3.19
N LEU A 365 -25.00 -14.59 3.26
CA LEU A 365 -24.78 -13.19 3.66
C LEU A 365 -25.32 -12.21 2.62
N ARG A 366 -25.25 -12.52 1.31
CA ARG A 366 -25.85 -11.68 0.26
C ARG A 366 -27.37 -11.71 0.30
N ALA A 367 -27.97 -12.88 0.53
CA ALA A 367 -29.42 -13.01 0.75
C ALA A 367 -29.86 -12.26 2.02
N GLN A 368 -29.10 -12.34 3.12
CA GLN A 368 -29.33 -11.58 4.34
C GLN A 368 -29.01 -10.07 4.19
N GLN A 369 -28.09 -9.68 3.31
CA GLN A 369 -27.76 -8.28 3.02
C GLN A 369 -28.85 -7.59 2.18
N GLU A 370 -29.58 -8.31 1.33
CA GLU A 370 -30.75 -7.74 0.65
C GLU A 370 -31.94 -7.57 1.60
N GLU A 371 -32.10 -8.45 2.59
CA GLU A 371 -33.09 -8.31 3.66
C GLU A 371 -32.76 -7.17 4.65
N MET A 372 -31.49 -7.02 5.06
CA MET A 372 -31.06 -6.00 6.03
C MET A 372 -30.79 -4.59 5.46
N LYS A 373 -30.70 -4.43 4.13
CA LYS A 373 -30.52 -3.10 3.51
C LYS A 373 -31.71 -2.18 3.72
N ALA A 374 -32.93 -2.73 3.78
CA ALA A 374 -34.15 -1.95 3.98
C ALA A 374 -34.25 -1.43 5.43
N GLU A 375 -33.99 -2.27 6.44
CA GLU A 375 -33.96 -1.86 7.85
C GLU A 375 -32.83 -0.85 8.13
N HIS A 376 -31.65 -1.03 7.53
CA HIS A 376 -30.54 -0.10 7.74
C HIS A 376 -30.74 1.26 7.05
N MET A 377 -31.28 1.30 5.83
CA MET A 377 -31.63 2.59 5.22
C MET A 377 -32.68 3.35 6.04
N SER A 378 -33.62 2.63 6.65
CA SER A 378 -34.59 3.20 7.59
C SER A 378 -33.93 3.76 8.86
N ASP A 379 -32.94 3.08 9.44
CA ASP A 379 -32.18 3.59 10.62
C ASP A 379 -31.37 4.85 10.25
N MET A 380 -30.73 4.87 9.07
CA MET A 380 -30.01 6.05 8.58
C MET A 380 -30.94 7.25 8.34
N GLU A 381 -32.11 7.05 7.73
CA GLU A 381 -33.10 8.11 7.54
C GLU A 381 -33.61 8.66 8.89
N THR A 382 -33.81 7.78 9.87
CA THR A 382 -34.28 8.17 11.21
C THR A 382 -33.22 8.99 11.94
N ARG A 383 -31.95 8.58 11.89
CA ARG A 383 -30.83 9.36 12.44
C ARG A 383 -30.66 10.71 11.75
N HIS A 384 -30.78 10.77 10.41
CA HIS A 384 -30.73 12.03 9.68
C HIS A 384 -31.81 13.00 10.17
N ARG A 385 -33.05 12.53 10.33
CA ARG A 385 -34.16 13.35 10.86
C ARG A 385 -33.88 13.87 12.27
N HIS A 386 -33.30 13.05 13.15
CA HIS A 386 -32.93 13.47 14.50
C HIS A 386 -31.77 14.47 14.54
N MET A 387 -30.94 14.54 13.50
CA MET A 387 -29.78 15.44 13.44
C MET A 387 -30.03 16.72 12.64
N LEU A 388 -31.22 16.93 12.07
CA LEU A 388 -31.53 18.14 11.27
C LEU A 388 -31.29 19.45 12.03
N TRP A 389 -31.43 19.46 13.36
CA TRP A 389 -31.19 20.64 14.19
C TRP A 389 -29.75 21.17 14.07
N THR A 390 -28.75 20.32 13.81
CA THR A 390 -27.36 20.76 13.67
C THR A 390 -27.22 21.65 12.43
N HIS A 391 -27.88 21.29 11.33
CA HIS A 391 -27.87 22.06 10.10
C HIS A 391 -28.63 23.40 10.26
N PHE A 392 -29.72 23.42 11.01
CA PHE A 392 -30.39 24.69 11.37
C PHE A 392 -29.50 25.61 12.22
N LEU A 393 -28.71 25.06 13.15
CA LEU A 393 -27.73 25.85 13.90
C LEU A 393 -26.62 26.40 13.02
N VAL A 394 -26.14 25.64 12.01
CA VAL A 394 -25.17 26.16 11.02
C VAL A 394 -25.76 27.35 10.25
N ILE A 395 -27.03 27.27 9.85
CA ILE A 395 -27.72 28.39 9.18
C ILE A 395 -27.81 29.61 10.13
N ALA A 396 -28.16 29.38 11.41
CA ALA A 396 -28.24 30.44 12.40
C ALA A 396 -26.87 31.10 12.67
N LEU A 397 -25.80 30.31 12.75
CA LEU A 397 -24.43 30.81 12.84
C LEU A 397 -24.05 31.64 11.61
N GLY A 398 -24.44 31.19 10.42
CA GLY A 398 -24.21 31.96 9.19
C GLY A 398 -24.95 33.29 9.18
N ALA A 399 -26.22 33.30 9.60
CA ALA A 399 -27.01 34.53 9.73
C ALA A 399 -26.40 35.50 10.76
N TRP A 400 -25.95 34.99 11.91
CA TRP A 400 -25.22 35.79 12.90
C TRP A 400 -23.95 36.40 12.29
N LEU A 401 -23.14 35.61 11.59
CA LEU A 401 -21.87 36.04 11.01
C LEU A 401 -22.04 37.10 9.90
N VAL A 402 -23.18 37.12 9.19
CA VAL A 402 -23.52 38.21 8.26
C VAL A 402 -23.77 39.53 8.99
N THR A 403 -24.31 39.48 10.21
CA THR A 403 -24.67 40.68 10.99
C THR A 403 -23.57 41.15 11.95
N SER A 404 -22.66 40.27 12.36
CA SER A 404 -21.61 40.56 13.35
C SER A 404 -20.66 41.70 12.95
N PRO A 405 -20.28 41.91 11.67
CA PRO A 405 -19.38 43.00 11.29
C PRO A 405 -19.93 44.39 11.62
N PHE A 406 -21.24 44.57 11.55
CA PHE A 406 -21.91 45.82 11.91
C PHE A 406 -21.95 46.01 13.43
N GLN A 407 -22.15 44.92 14.19
CA GLN A 407 -22.16 44.95 15.65
C GLN A 407 -20.77 45.24 16.24
N PHE A 408 -19.71 44.76 15.60
CA PHE A 408 -18.33 45.00 16.00
C PHE A 408 -17.71 46.25 15.35
N ALA A 409 -18.51 47.04 14.62
CA ALA A 409 -18.08 48.25 13.93
C ALA A 409 -16.85 48.04 13.01
N LEU A 410 -16.79 46.91 12.30
CA LEU A 410 -15.62 46.53 11.49
C LEU A 410 -15.39 47.43 10.27
N PHE A 411 -16.43 48.13 9.82
CA PHE A 411 -16.36 49.10 8.73
C PHE A 411 -16.15 50.55 9.22
N ASP A 412 -16.13 50.78 10.53
CA ASP A 412 -15.81 52.07 11.11
C ASP A 412 -14.28 52.18 11.33
N PRO A 413 -13.59 53.17 10.73
CA PRO A 413 -12.17 53.41 10.98
C PRO A 413 -11.84 53.59 12.48
N ALA A 414 -12.76 54.12 13.29
CA ALA A 414 -12.57 54.26 14.73
C ALA A 414 -12.53 52.91 15.46
N GLY A 415 -13.19 51.88 14.90
CA GLY A 415 -13.22 50.51 15.42
C GLY A 415 -11.94 49.71 15.14
N ALA A 416 -10.99 50.26 14.37
CA ALA A 416 -9.73 49.59 14.02
C ALA A 416 -8.57 49.89 14.99
N ALA A 417 -8.81 50.66 16.05
CA ALA A 417 -7.79 50.99 17.04
C ALA A 417 -7.38 49.77 17.87
N THR A 418 -6.08 49.48 17.95
CA THR A 418 -5.51 48.43 18.81
C THR A 418 -4.93 49.03 20.09
N VAL A 419 -4.88 48.22 21.16
CA VAL A 419 -4.26 48.63 22.45
C VAL A 419 -2.76 48.86 22.28
N ARG A 420 -2.13 48.12 21.36
CA ARG A 420 -0.71 48.23 20.99
C ARG A 420 -0.57 48.45 19.49
N ASP A 421 0.27 49.40 19.08
CA ASP A 421 0.60 49.59 17.67
C ASP A 421 1.57 48.49 17.19
N ILE A 422 1.13 47.74 16.19
CA ILE A 422 1.90 46.65 15.58
C ILE A 422 2.42 47.03 14.18
N GLY A 423 1.88 48.11 13.59
CA GLY A 423 2.29 48.58 12.28
C GLY A 423 3.72 49.13 12.25
N SER A 424 4.25 49.54 13.40
CA SER A 424 5.65 49.91 13.58
C SER A 424 6.61 48.71 13.67
N GLU A 425 6.10 47.51 13.98
CA GLU A 425 6.93 46.29 14.14
C GLU A 425 6.94 45.41 12.89
N ARG A 426 5.95 45.54 11.99
CA ARG A 426 5.81 44.74 10.77
C ARG A 426 5.15 45.53 9.63
N PRO A 427 5.49 45.27 8.37
CA PRO A 427 4.82 45.88 7.22
C PRO A 427 3.43 45.25 7.04
N LEU A 428 2.42 45.80 7.73
CA LEU A 428 1.02 45.37 7.64
C LEU A 428 0.19 46.39 6.86
N TRP A 429 -0.95 45.94 6.33
CA TRP A 429 -1.94 46.85 5.74
C TRP A 429 -2.52 47.80 6.80
N ASP A 430 -3.10 48.90 6.31
CA ASP A 430 -3.77 49.88 7.18
C ASP A 430 -4.80 49.19 8.11
N PRO A 431 -4.85 49.55 9.42
CA PRO A 431 -5.78 48.94 10.37
C PRO A 431 -7.24 48.97 9.90
N ALA A 432 -7.72 50.07 9.30
CA ALA A 432 -9.11 50.16 8.84
C ALA A 432 -9.37 49.20 7.68
N LEU A 433 -8.41 49.05 6.76
CA LEU A 433 -8.49 48.07 5.67
C LEU A 433 -8.52 46.63 6.21
N ARG A 434 -7.66 46.30 7.18
CA ARG A 434 -7.64 44.96 7.80
C ARG A 434 -8.96 44.62 8.47
N ASN A 435 -9.54 45.58 9.21
CA ASN A 435 -10.83 45.40 9.88
C ASN A 435 -11.97 45.21 8.87
N ALA A 436 -11.98 46.00 7.79
CA ALA A 436 -12.96 45.89 6.71
C ALA A 436 -12.84 44.56 5.94
N LEU A 437 -11.62 44.05 5.71
CA LEU A 437 -11.39 42.74 5.09
C LEU A 437 -11.95 41.60 5.95
N THR A 438 -11.74 41.65 7.27
CA THR A 438 -12.39 40.71 8.21
C THR A 438 -13.91 40.83 8.13
N GLY A 439 -14.47 42.04 8.09
CA GLY A 439 -15.91 42.23 7.97
C GLY A 439 -16.51 41.65 6.67
N TRP A 440 -15.86 41.85 5.53
CA TRP A 440 -16.30 41.24 4.27
C TRP A 440 -16.16 39.73 4.26
N ASN A 441 -15.08 39.21 4.86
CA ASN A 441 -14.88 37.79 5.05
C ASN A 441 -16.03 37.14 5.82
N ASP A 442 -16.45 37.75 6.93
CA ASP A 442 -17.51 37.23 7.79
C ASP A 442 -18.84 37.18 7.05
N ILE A 443 -19.17 38.22 6.27
CA ILE A 443 -20.37 38.24 5.43
C ILE A 443 -20.35 37.09 4.42
N VAL A 444 -19.24 36.91 3.70
CA VAL A 444 -19.12 35.85 2.69
C VAL A 444 -19.19 34.47 3.33
N CYS A 445 -18.47 34.24 4.42
CA CYS A 445 -18.51 32.98 5.16
C CYS A 445 -19.90 32.71 5.71
N GLY A 446 -20.59 33.73 6.23
CA GLY A 446 -21.94 33.61 6.76
C GLY A 446 -22.95 33.18 5.70
N LEU A 447 -22.89 33.79 4.51
CA LEU A 447 -23.71 33.40 3.36
C LEU A 447 -23.41 31.96 2.90
N LEU A 448 -22.14 31.55 2.88
CA LEU A 448 -21.75 30.19 2.54
C LEU A 448 -22.23 29.16 3.58
N LEU A 449 -22.13 29.47 4.88
CA LEU A 449 -22.66 28.62 5.95
C LEU A 449 -24.18 28.46 5.83
N MET A 450 -24.91 29.55 5.52
CA MET A 450 -26.35 29.47 5.27
C MET A 450 -26.68 28.59 4.06
N LEU A 451 -25.96 28.74 2.94
CA LEU A 451 -26.15 27.95 1.73
C LEU A 451 -25.88 26.46 1.98
N PHE A 452 -24.71 26.13 2.55
CA PHE A 452 -24.31 24.75 2.81
C PHE A 452 -25.18 24.09 3.88
N GLY A 453 -25.56 24.84 4.93
CA GLY A 453 -26.50 24.38 5.94
C GLY A 453 -27.88 24.06 5.36
N ALA A 454 -28.40 24.90 4.44
CA ALA A 454 -29.67 24.65 3.77
C ALA A 454 -29.62 23.43 2.83
N LEU A 455 -28.53 23.27 2.07
CA LEU A 455 -28.34 22.09 1.21
C LEU A 455 -28.24 20.80 2.04
N ALA A 456 -27.55 20.84 3.19
CA ALA A 456 -27.36 19.70 4.08
C ALA A 456 -28.65 19.18 4.74
N LEU A 457 -29.75 19.95 4.73
CA LEU A 457 -31.07 19.46 5.17
C LEU A 457 -31.54 18.27 4.33
N SER A 458 -31.14 18.19 3.06
CA SER A 458 -31.42 17.04 2.20
C SER A 458 -30.33 15.98 2.31
N PRO A 459 -30.66 14.70 2.56
CA PRO A 459 -29.67 13.63 2.61
C PRO A 459 -28.95 13.42 1.27
N ARG A 460 -29.52 13.87 0.14
CA ARG A 460 -28.88 13.82 -1.18
C ARG A 460 -27.62 14.68 -1.27
N PHE A 461 -27.54 15.74 -0.47
CA PHE A 461 -26.42 16.67 -0.44
C PHE A 461 -25.56 16.51 0.82
N ALA A 462 -25.58 15.33 1.46
CA ALA A 462 -24.74 15.05 2.62
C ALA A 462 -23.24 15.42 2.44
N PRO A 463 -22.60 15.26 1.26
CA PRO A 463 -21.21 15.69 1.07
C PRO A 463 -20.97 17.19 1.26
N VAL A 464 -22.01 18.04 1.17
CA VAL A 464 -21.90 19.50 1.35
C VAL A 464 -21.49 19.89 2.78
N GLN A 465 -21.65 18.98 3.75
CA GLN A 465 -21.13 19.17 5.11
C GLN A 465 -19.62 19.43 5.14
N TRP A 466 -18.86 18.86 4.19
CA TRP A 466 -17.43 19.18 4.04
C TRP A 466 -17.19 20.62 3.61
N GLY A 467 -18.09 21.21 2.83
CA GLY A 467 -18.07 22.64 2.50
C GLY A 467 -18.20 23.51 3.75
N THR A 468 -19.14 23.18 4.64
CA THR A 468 -19.28 23.84 5.95
C THR A 468 -18.00 23.71 6.79
N THR A 469 -17.40 22.52 6.83
CA THR A 469 -16.13 22.29 7.55
C THR A 469 -14.99 23.13 6.98
N VAL A 470 -14.88 23.26 5.65
CA VAL A 470 -13.87 24.10 5.01
C VAL A 470 -14.06 25.57 5.36
N VAL A 471 -15.30 26.07 5.36
CA VAL A 471 -15.60 27.45 5.80
C VAL A 471 -15.26 27.63 7.28
N GLY A 472 -15.60 26.66 8.13
CA GLY A 472 -15.26 26.69 9.55
C GLY A 472 -13.76 26.70 9.80
N LEU A 473 -12.99 25.89 9.07
CA LEU A 473 -11.53 25.91 9.13
C LEU A 473 -10.96 27.26 8.68
N TRP A 474 -11.48 27.81 7.58
CA TRP A 474 -11.07 29.12 7.09
C TRP A 474 -11.34 30.22 8.12
N LEU A 475 -12.47 30.20 8.84
CA LEU A 475 -12.76 31.15 9.92
C LEU A 475 -11.75 31.11 11.07
N LEU A 476 -11.11 29.97 11.34
CA LEU A 476 -10.02 29.90 12.33
C LEU A 476 -8.77 30.65 11.84
N PHE A 477 -8.51 30.68 10.54
CA PHE A 477 -7.33 31.32 9.94
C PHE A 477 -7.56 32.77 9.50
N ALA A 478 -8.77 33.14 9.07
CA ALA A 478 -9.05 34.42 8.44
C ALA A 478 -8.63 35.63 9.30
N PRO A 479 -8.95 35.70 10.61
CA PRO A 479 -8.48 36.81 11.46
C PRO A 479 -6.96 36.90 11.57
N LEU A 480 -6.25 35.77 11.48
CA LEU A 480 -4.79 35.70 11.53
C LEU A 480 -4.16 36.17 10.23
N VAL A 481 -4.74 35.76 9.09
CA VAL A 481 -4.31 36.17 7.74
C VAL A 481 -4.50 37.66 7.55
N PHE A 482 -5.66 38.20 7.95
CA PHE A 482 -5.93 39.63 7.84
C PHE A 482 -5.30 40.47 8.94
N TRP A 483 -4.66 39.85 9.95
CA TRP A 483 -4.14 40.54 11.13
C TRP A 483 -5.20 41.45 11.76
N SER A 484 -6.38 40.89 12.02
CA SER A 484 -7.59 41.58 12.47
C SER A 484 -7.35 42.42 13.74
N PRO A 485 -7.53 43.76 13.67
CA PRO A 485 -7.43 44.64 14.83
C PRO A 485 -8.49 44.35 15.91
N SER A 486 -9.66 43.85 15.50
CA SER A 486 -10.78 43.60 16.41
C SER A 486 -10.62 42.29 17.17
N ALA A 487 -10.44 42.41 18.49
CA ALA A 487 -10.41 41.27 19.41
C ALA A 487 -11.74 40.49 19.42
N ALA A 488 -12.86 41.22 19.27
CA ALA A 488 -14.20 40.65 19.24
C ALA A 488 -14.43 39.82 17.98
N ALA A 489 -14.02 40.32 16.81
CA ALA A 489 -14.10 39.55 15.55
C ALA A 489 -13.24 38.29 15.62
N TYR A 490 -11.99 38.38 16.09
CA TYR A 490 -11.14 37.20 16.22
C TYR A 490 -11.75 36.14 17.17
N ALA A 491 -12.30 36.55 18.32
CA ALA A 491 -12.99 35.64 19.22
C ALA A 491 -14.24 35.01 18.59
N ASN A 492 -15.05 35.83 17.92
CA ASN A 492 -16.25 35.40 17.22
C ASN A 492 -15.95 34.34 16.17
N ASP A 493 -14.99 34.60 15.27
CA ASP A 493 -14.70 33.71 14.14
C ASP A 493 -14.08 32.40 14.61
N THR A 494 -13.28 32.45 15.69
CA THR A 494 -12.75 31.23 16.33
C THR A 494 -13.89 30.34 16.84
N VAL A 495 -14.88 30.93 17.53
CA VAL A 495 -16.02 30.18 18.09
C VAL A 495 -16.97 29.71 17.00
N VAL A 496 -17.35 30.58 16.06
CA VAL A 496 -18.23 30.26 14.94
C VAL A 496 -17.59 29.20 14.05
N GLY A 497 -16.30 29.32 13.75
CA GLY A 497 -15.55 28.34 12.98
C GLY A 497 -15.53 26.96 13.65
N ALA A 498 -15.21 26.91 14.95
CA ALA A 498 -15.22 25.66 15.71
C ALA A 498 -16.61 25.02 15.80
N LEU A 499 -17.65 25.82 16.04
CA LEU A 499 -19.04 25.33 16.09
C LEU A 499 -19.55 24.89 14.71
N ALA A 500 -19.17 25.58 13.64
CA ALA A 500 -19.52 25.18 12.28
C ALA A 500 -18.95 23.80 11.94
N ILE A 501 -17.68 23.53 12.29
CA ILE A 501 -17.05 22.21 12.16
C ILE A 501 -17.76 21.17 13.06
N ALA A 502 -18.07 21.54 14.31
CA ALA A 502 -18.73 20.64 15.24
C ALA A 502 -20.12 20.20 14.74
N PHE A 503 -20.95 21.16 14.31
CA PHE A 503 -22.30 20.88 13.83
C PHE A 503 -22.36 20.33 12.41
N SER A 504 -21.26 20.38 11.63
CA SER A 504 -21.20 19.81 10.29
C SER A 504 -20.74 18.36 10.24
N VAL A 505 -19.72 17.97 11.01
CA VAL A 505 -19.07 16.65 10.88
C VAL A 505 -18.78 15.94 12.20
N LEU A 506 -18.90 16.63 13.34
CA LEU A 506 -18.58 16.06 14.66
C LEU A 506 -19.82 15.48 15.36
N VAL A 507 -20.89 16.26 15.39
CA VAL A 507 -22.19 15.89 15.98
C VAL A 507 -23.00 15.00 15.03
N PRO A 508 -23.24 15.39 13.76
CA PRO A 508 -23.82 14.47 12.79
C PRO A 508 -22.80 13.38 12.39
N MET A 509 -23.28 12.26 11.87
CA MET A 509 -22.39 11.22 11.33
C MET A 509 -21.66 11.74 10.08
N MET A 510 -20.33 11.54 10.06
CA MET A 510 -19.49 11.92 8.94
C MET A 510 -19.92 11.21 7.63
N PRO A 511 -20.09 11.97 6.53
CA PRO A 511 -20.34 11.40 5.22
C PRO A 511 -19.07 10.76 4.66
N GLY A 512 -19.20 9.54 4.12
CA GLY A 512 -18.11 8.81 3.45
C GLY A 512 -17.59 7.56 4.18
N MET A 513 -18.09 7.25 5.38
CA MET A 513 -17.75 6.00 6.06
C MET A 513 -18.34 4.77 5.36
N SER A 514 -17.59 3.67 5.35
CA SER A 514 -18.07 2.43 4.76
C SER A 514 -19.20 1.83 5.58
N HIS A 515 -20.23 1.36 4.88
CA HIS A 515 -21.42 0.75 5.48
C HIS A 515 -21.07 -0.50 6.31
N GLU A 516 -20.16 -1.33 5.82
CA GLU A 516 -19.65 -2.49 6.56
C GLU A 516 -18.94 -2.10 7.85
N GLY A 517 -18.14 -1.02 7.83
CA GLY A 517 -17.45 -0.52 9.01
C GLY A 517 -18.40 0.03 10.07
N MET A 518 -19.53 0.61 9.67
CA MET A 518 -20.55 1.13 10.59
C MET A 518 -21.36 0.01 11.27
N MET A 519 -21.50 -1.14 10.62
CA MET A 519 -22.26 -2.29 11.14
C MET A 519 -21.46 -3.20 12.07
N ASP A 520 -20.14 -3.14 11.97
CA ASP A 520 -19.27 -3.88 12.86
C ASP A 520 -19.21 -3.21 14.23
N GLU A 521 -19.47 -3.97 15.30
CA GLU A 521 -19.46 -3.48 16.67
C GLU A 521 -18.09 -3.64 17.36
N SER A 522 -17.08 -4.15 16.64
CA SER A 522 -15.73 -4.32 17.17
C SER A 522 -15.10 -2.96 17.54
N THR A 523 -14.63 -2.84 18.78
CA THR A 523 -13.94 -1.66 19.30
C THR A 523 -12.49 -1.95 19.68
N VAL A 524 -12.15 -3.23 19.94
CA VAL A 524 -10.82 -3.70 20.32
C VAL A 524 -10.14 -4.36 19.11
N PRO A 525 -8.94 -3.93 18.71
CA PRO A 525 -8.22 -4.59 17.64
C PRO A 525 -7.84 -6.04 17.97
N PRO A 526 -7.67 -6.92 16.97
CA PRO A 526 -7.28 -8.31 17.19
C PRO A 526 -5.98 -8.45 18.00
N GLY A 527 -6.05 -9.18 19.11
CA GLY A 527 -4.93 -9.41 20.03
C GLY A 527 -4.62 -8.23 20.95
N TRP A 528 -5.42 -7.17 20.93
CA TRP A 528 -5.33 -6.08 21.91
C TRP A 528 -6.14 -6.39 23.15
N SER A 529 -5.69 -5.83 24.27
CA SER A 529 -6.34 -5.99 25.57
C SER A 529 -7.45 -4.95 25.84
N TYR A 530 -7.43 -3.81 25.15
CA TYR A 530 -8.37 -2.70 25.33
C TYR A 530 -8.54 -1.91 24.02
N SER A 531 -9.52 -1.00 23.95
CA SER A 531 -9.73 -0.14 22.78
C SER A 531 -8.85 1.12 22.83
N PRO A 532 -7.88 1.30 21.91
CA PRO A 532 -6.98 2.46 21.90
C PRO A 532 -7.65 3.77 21.45
N SER A 533 -8.90 3.67 20.99
CA SER A 533 -9.72 4.81 20.57
C SER A 533 -10.82 5.14 21.59
N SER A 534 -10.79 4.53 22.77
CA SER A 534 -11.80 4.73 23.80
C SER A 534 -11.96 6.22 24.14
N TRP A 535 -13.17 6.60 24.56
CA TRP A 535 -13.43 8.01 24.82
C TRP A 535 -12.66 8.51 26.06
N LEU A 536 -12.48 7.62 27.04
CA LEU A 536 -11.68 7.88 28.24
C LEU A 536 -10.20 8.12 27.94
N GLN A 537 -9.60 7.44 26.95
CA GLN A 537 -8.19 7.69 26.57
C GLN A 537 -7.99 9.00 25.82
N ARG A 538 -8.98 9.45 25.06
CA ARG A 538 -8.87 10.70 24.29
C ARG A 538 -9.19 11.94 25.13
N LEU A 539 -9.95 11.80 26.21
CA LEU A 539 -10.34 12.93 27.06
C LEU A 539 -9.14 13.72 27.64
N PRO A 540 -8.08 13.09 28.19
CA PRO A 540 -6.90 13.83 28.64
C PRO A 540 -6.21 14.59 27.50
N ILE A 541 -6.14 14.00 26.32
CA ILE A 541 -5.53 14.61 25.13
C ILE A 541 -6.30 15.89 24.77
N ILE A 542 -7.64 15.82 24.76
CA ILE A 542 -8.49 16.97 24.45
C ILE A 542 -8.43 18.04 25.53
N ALA A 543 -8.39 17.64 26.80
CA ALA A 543 -8.25 18.59 27.90
C ALA A 543 -6.91 19.34 27.81
N LEU A 544 -5.81 18.64 27.50
CA LEU A 544 -4.50 19.25 27.31
C LEU A 544 -4.44 20.13 26.06
N GLY A 545 -5.04 19.68 24.94
CA GLY A 545 -5.16 20.48 23.72
C GLY A 545 -5.99 21.76 23.94
N PHE A 546 -7.10 21.67 24.69
CA PHE A 546 -7.90 22.84 25.04
C PHE A 546 -7.14 23.81 25.95
N PHE A 547 -6.37 23.29 26.91
CA PHE A 547 -5.49 24.10 27.74
C PHE A 547 -4.40 24.79 26.91
N GLY A 548 -3.78 24.08 25.96
CA GLY A 548 -2.84 24.62 24.98
C GLY A 548 -3.48 25.72 24.12
N PHE A 549 -4.70 25.51 23.65
CA PHE A 549 -5.48 26.52 22.92
C PHE A 549 -5.66 27.80 23.74
N LEU A 550 -6.04 27.71 25.02
CA LEU A 550 -6.22 28.89 25.88
C LEU A 550 -4.91 29.68 26.03
N ILE A 551 -3.79 28.99 26.24
CA ILE A 551 -2.47 29.62 26.33
C ILE A 551 -2.11 30.29 25.00
N ALA A 552 -2.18 29.56 23.89
CA ALA A 552 -1.82 30.05 22.58
C ALA A 552 -2.71 31.24 22.16
N ARG A 553 -4.01 31.19 22.47
CA ARG A 553 -4.96 32.27 22.21
C ARG A 553 -4.64 33.53 23.02
N TYR A 554 -4.22 33.38 24.27
CA TYR A 554 -3.78 34.48 25.12
C TYR A 554 -2.50 35.13 24.58
N LEU A 555 -1.51 34.32 24.18
CA LEU A 555 -0.30 34.80 23.51
C LEU A 555 -0.61 35.52 22.18
N THR A 556 -1.52 34.96 21.38
CA THR A 556 -1.97 35.57 20.12
C THR A 556 -2.59 36.94 20.34
N ALA A 557 -3.39 37.11 21.41
CA ALA A 557 -4.01 38.39 21.72
C ALA A 557 -2.97 39.51 21.89
N TYR A 558 -1.81 39.21 22.47
CA TYR A 558 -0.71 40.18 22.59
C TYR A 558 -0.03 40.44 21.24
N GLN A 559 0.22 39.40 20.44
CA GLN A 559 0.81 39.53 19.11
C GLN A 559 -0.05 40.36 18.17
N MET A 560 -1.38 40.24 18.31
CA MET A 560 -2.41 40.98 17.58
C MET A 560 -2.76 42.32 18.22
N GLY A 561 -2.12 42.68 19.34
CA GLY A 561 -2.21 44.02 19.94
C GLY A 561 -3.53 44.28 20.64
N HIS A 562 -4.27 43.21 20.97
CA HIS A 562 -5.54 43.25 21.70
C HIS A 562 -5.34 43.47 23.20
N ILE A 563 -4.16 43.14 23.73
CA ILE A 563 -3.78 43.32 25.13
C ILE A 563 -2.41 43.99 25.25
N GLY A 564 -2.17 44.71 26.36
CA GLY A 564 -0.95 45.49 26.58
C GLY A 564 0.22 44.75 27.23
N GLY A 565 0.00 43.56 27.79
CA GLY A 565 1.03 42.80 28.50
C GLY A 565 0.67 41.33 28.71
N ILE A 566 1.68 40.50 28.97
CA ILE A 566 1.53 39.06 29.25
C ILE A 566 2.05 38.72 30.64
N TRP A 567 1.37 37.78 31.30
CA TRP A 567 1.84 37.18 32.54
C TRP A 567 3.14 36.38 32.33
N GLU A 568 4.23 36.83 32.94
CA GLU A 568 5.55 36.16 32.97
C GLU A 568 6.21 36.40 34.34
N PRO A 569 6.18 35.41 35.25
CA PRO A 569 6.67 35.57 36.62
C PRO A 569 8.14 35.17 36.81
N PHE A 570 8.76 34.44 35.88
CA PHE A 570 10.06 33.81 36.10
C PHE A 570 11.19 34.38 35.23
N PHE A 571 10.88 34.81 34.01
CA PHE A 571 11.91 35.16 33.04
C PHE A 571 11.86 36.64 32.66
N SER A 572 12.98 37.33 32.89
CA SER A 572 13.17 38.71 32.43
C SER A 572 13.48 38.76 30.93
N GLY A 573 13.01 39.82 30.26
CA GLY A 573 13.37 40.13 28.89
C GLY A 573 14.36 41.30 28.83
N ASN A 574 14.05 42.31 28.03
CA ASN A 574 14.85 43.54 27.94
C ASN A 574 14.20 44.68 28.75
N ALA A 575 14.77 45.90 28.70
CA ALA A 575 14.29 47.05 29.48
C ALA A 575 12.82 47.43 29.22
N ALA A 576 12.18 46.93 28.16
CA ALA A 576 10.81 47.27 27.77
C ALA A 576 9.83 46.08 27.72
N LYS A 577 10.31 44.83 27.74
CA LYS A 577 9.48 43.61 27.57
C LYS A 577 9.90 42.53 28.56
N ASN A 578 8.96 41.78 29.09
CA ASN A 578 9.28 40.56 29.85
C ASN A 578 9.76 39.41 28.93
N GLY A 579 10.17 38.27 29.50
CA GLY A 579 10.75 37.16 28.74
C GLY A 579 9.80 36.60 27.68
N THR A 580 8.54 36.33 28.05
CA THR A 580 7.52 35.84 27.12
C THR A 580 7.23 36.84 26.01
N GLU A 581 7.06 38.11 26.34
CA GLU A 581 6.79 39.19 25.37
C GLU A 581 7.94 39.35 24.37
N LEU A 582 9.19 39.24 24.84
CA LEU A 582 10.37 39.29 23.98
C LEU A 582 10.41 38.12 22.99
N ILE A 583 10.06 36.91 23.43
CA ILE A 583 10.08 35.71 22.58
C ILE A 583 9.04 35.78 21.47
N ILE A 584 7.78 36.06 21.81
CA ILE A 584 6.68 36.07 20.82
C ILE A 584 6.68 37.32 19.93
N THR A 585 7.62 38.25 20.15
CA THR A 585 7.85 39.40 19.26
C THR A 585 9.27 39.43 18.71
N SER A 586 10.02 38.32 18.84
CA SER A 586 11.37 38.15 18.32
C SER A 586 11.41 38.08 16.79
N ASP A 587 12.59 38.19 16.21
CA ASP A 587 12.78 38.07 14.75
C ASP A 587 12.38 36.69 14.22
N VAL A 588 12.55 35.64 15.03
CA VAL A 588 12.09 34.28 14.71
C VAL A 588 10.56 34.25 14.59
N SER A 589 9.86 34.88 15.53
CA SER A 589 8.40 35.03 15.46
C SER A 589 7.96 35.94 14.30
N ARG A 590 8.77 36.96 13.98
CA ARG A 590 8.54 37.88 12.86
C ARG A 590 8.73 37.29 11.47
N ALA A 591 9.46 36.19 11.36
CA ALA A 591 9.63 35.48 10.09
C ALA A 591 8.32 34.87 9.54
N TRP A 592 7.32 34.64 10.40
CA TRP A 592 6.04 34.05 9.98
C TRP A 592 5.06 35.09 9.41
N PRO A 593 4.30 34.76 8.35
CA PRO A 593 3.34 35.67 7.72
C PRO A 593 2.10 35.95 8.57
N ILE A 594 1.80 35.06 9.52
CA ILE A 594 0.72 35.17 10.52
C ILE A 594 1.32 35.07 11.93
N PRO A 595 0.60 35.46 13.00
CA PRO A 595 1.08 35.28 14.36
C PRO A 595 1.36 33.79 14.63
N ASP A 596 2.58 33.45 15.05
CA ASP A 596 2.99 32.06 15.32
C ASP A 596 2.18 31.44 16.49
N ALA A 597 1.87 32.21 17.54
CA ALA A 597 0.97 31.77 18.60
C ALA A 597 -0.46 31.60 18.10
N GLY A 598 -0.87 32.35 17.06
CA GLY A 598 -2.17 32.21 16.40
C GLY A 598 -2.26 30.93 15.58
N LEU A 599 -1.19 30.59 14.85
CA LEU A 599 -1.06 29.30 14.19
C LEU A 599 -1.10 28.15 15.21
N GLY A 600 -0.43 28.31 16.36
CA GLY A 600 -0.53 27.39 17.49
C GLY A 600 -1.96 27.25 18.01
N ALA A 601 -2.67 28.36 18.26
CA ALA A 601 -4.06 28.35 18.75
C ALA A 601 -5.00 27.62 17.78
N THR A 602 -4.85 27.87 16.47
CA THR A 602 -5.63 27.17 15.44
C THR A 602 -5.32 25.67 15.44
N SER A 603 -4.05 25.31 15.59
CA SER A 603 -3.63 23.91 15.61
C SER A 603 -4.22 23.17 16.81
N TYR A 604 -4.13 23.75 18.01
CA TYR A 604 -4.77 23.21 19.22
C TYR A 604 -6.30 23.11 19.09
N MET A 605 -6.95 24.08 18.44
CA MET A 605 -8.40 23.99 18.19
C MET A 605 -8.73 22.81 17.27
N ILE A 606 -7.98 22.63 16.18
CA ILE A 606 -8.15 21.49 15.28
C ILE A 606 -7.89 20.18 16.03
N GLU A 607 -6.88 20.14 16.90
CA GLU A 607 -6.57 19.00 17.76
C GLU A 607 -7.74 18.62 18.67
N VAL A 608 -8.33 19.60 19.34
CA VAL A 608 -9.50 19.42 20.22
C VAL A 608 -10.68 18.84 19.42
N LEU A 609 -10.97 19.42 18.25
CA LEU A 609 -12.07 18.98 17.38
C LEU A 609 -11.83 17.56 16.84
N MET A 610 -10.61 17.25 16.38
CA MET A 610 -10.24 15.91 15.88
C MET A 610 -10.17 14.86 16.99
N GLY A 611 -9.73 15.25 18.19
CA GLY A 611 -9.75 14.38 19.37
C GLY A 611 -11.18 13.97 19.70
N ALA A 612 -12.11 14.94 19.67
CA ALA A 612 -13.53 14.72 19.91
C ALA A 612 -14.22 13.93 18.79
N MET A 613 -13.58 13.78 17.64
CA MET A 613 -14.14 13.14 16.48
C MET A 613 -14.11 11.61 16.59
N GLY A 614 -15.25 10.99 16.30
CA GLY A 614 -15.39 9.55 16.18
C GLY A 614 -15.58 8.79 17.49
N THR A 615 -15.85 7.50 17.36
CA THR A 615 -16.14 6.58 18.47
C THR A 615 -14.93 5.68 18.77
N ALA A 616 -15.10 4.70 19.67
CA ALA A 616 -14.09 3.70 20.00
C ALA A 616 -13.67 2.79 18.82
N SER A 617 -14.34 2.88 17.66
CA SER A 617 -13.96 2.18 16.44
C SER A 617 -13.19 3.05 15.43
N ARG A 618 -12.84 4.31 15.78
CA ARG A 618 -12.22 5.25 14.83
C ARG A 618 -10.90 4.76 14.24
N TRP A 619 -10.11 3.96 14.97
CA TRP A 619 -8.88 3.32 14.46
C TRP A 619 -9.09 2.47 13.19
N ARG A 620 -10.31 1.98 12.94
CA ARG A 620 -10.69 1.25 11.71
C ARG A 620 -11.71 1.94 10.83
N THR A 621 -12.58 2.80 11.37
CA THR A 621 -13.62 3.49 10.59
C THR A 621 -13.12 4.76 9.93
N MET A 622 -12.10 5.42 10.50
CA MET A 622 -11.51 6.66 9.98
C MET A 622 -9.97 6.65 10.09
N PRO A 623 -9.25 5.74 9.40
CA PRO A 623 -7.78 5.67 9.45
C PRO A 623 -7.11 7.00 9.08
N TRP A 624 -7.63 7.70 8.06
CA TRP A 624 -7.12 9.00 7.65
C TRP A 624 -7.11 10.01 8.81
N MET A 625 -8.19 10.07 9.60
CA MET A 625 -8.33 11.02 10.69
C MET A 625 -7.32 10.72 11.80
N VAL A 626 -7.13 9.44 12.14
CA VAL A 626 -6.09 9.01 13.10
C VAL A 626 -4.69 9.43 12.60
N THR A 627 -4.42 9.29 11.31
CA THR A 627 -3.14 9.73 10.72
C THR A 627 -2.96 11.24 10.82
N PHE A 628 -3.95 12.05 10.45
CA PHE A 628 -3.84 13.51 10.56
C PHE A 628 -3.74 13.98 12.01
N PHE A 629 -4.47 13.33 12.93
CA PHE A 629 -4.37 13.60 14.36
C PHE A 629 -2.97 13.32 14.89
N PHE A 630 -2.36 12.20 14.48
CA PHE A 630 -0.96 11.90 14.77
C PHE A 630 0.01 12.93 14.19
N ILE A 631 -0.19 13.35 12.94
CA ILE A 631 0.64 14.38 12.30
C ILE A 631 0.56 15.71 13.06
N LEU A 632 -0.63 16.04 13.57
CA LEU A 632 -0.85 17.25 14.35
C LEU A 632 -0.22 17.13 15.75
N VAL A 633 -0.32 15.99 16.43
CA VAL A 633 0.24 15.86 17.78
C VAL A 633 1.77 15.72 17.76
N VAL A 634 2.31 14.85 16.89
CA VAL A 634 3.71 14.42 16.98
C VAL A 634 4.65 15.31 16.15
N PRO A 635 4.57 15.38 14.81
CA PRO A 635 5.36 16.32 14.01
C PRO A 635 5.22 17.78 14.44
N LEU A 636 4.00 18.29 14.62
CA LEU A 636 3.80 19.69 15.04
C LEU A 636 4.25 19.90 16.50
N GLY A 637 4.06 18.91 17.38
CA GLY A 637 4.67 18.91 18.71
C GLY A 637 6.19 19.02 18.65
N GLY A 638 6.82 18.34 17.68
CA GLY A 638 8.25 18.48 17.35
C GLY A 638 8.65 19.90 16.96
N VAL A 639 7.82 20.59 16.17
CA VAL A 639 8.02 22.02 15.84
C VAL A 639 7.93 22.89 17.10
N SER A 640 6.97 22.63 18.00
CA SER A 640 6.88 23.34 19.28
C SER A 640 8.11 23.10 20.17
N ILE A 641 8.63 21.87 20.22
CA ILE A 641 9.86 21.52 20.96
C ILE A 641 11.07 22.23 20.34
N PHE A 642 11.16 22.27 19.02
CA PHE A 642 12.19 23.02 18.31
C PHE A 642 12.17 24.51 18.68
N PHE A 643 10.98 25.14 18.74
CA PHE A 643 10.86 26.53 19.18
C PHE A 643 11.25 26.74 20.64
N ILE A 644 11.12 25.74 21.51
CA ILE A 644 11.65 25.85 22.88
C ILE A 644 13.17 25.78 22.90
N ILE A 645 13.75 24.84 22.14
CA ILE A 645 15.19 24.67 22.07
C ILE A 645 15.88 25.94 21.58
N ILE A 646 15.27 26.62 20.61
CA ILE A 646 15.87 27.81 19.99
C ILE A 646 15.74 29.08 20.84
N GLN A 647 14.77 29.16 21.77
CA GLN A 647 14.52 30.34 22.61
C GLN A 647 15.76 30.82 23.39
N PRO A 648 16.39 30.01 24.27
CA PRO A 648 17.57 30.44 25.02
C PRO A 648 18.84 30.50 24.15
N ILE A 649 18.87 29.78 23.03
CA ILE A 649 20.03 29.74 22.12
C ILE A 649 20.10 31.03 21.29
N MET A 650 18.98 31.49 20.73
CA MET A 650 18.93 32.65 19.82
C MET A 650 18.46 33.94 20.48
N ILE A 651 17.52 33.88 21.42
CA ILE A 651 16.86 35.05 22.01
C ILE A 651 17.43 35.35 23.40
N GLY A 652 17.93 34.32 24.09
CA GLY A 652 18.62 34.47 25.39
C GLY A 652 17.69 34.56 26.61
N THR A 653 16.40 34.23 26.45
CA THR A 653 15.43 34.14 27.56
C THR A 653 14.46 32.97 27.33
N TYR A 654 13.52 32.77 28.25
CA TYR A 654 12.49 31.73 28.21
C TYR A 654 11.07 32.31 28.27
N CYS A 655 10.11 31.52 27.78
CA CYS A 655 8.69 31.83 27.82
C CYS A 655 8.00 30.81 28.72
N THR A 656 7.57 31.20 29.92
CA THR A 656 6.92 30.31 30.91
C THR A 656 5.71 29.60 30.31
N LEU A 657 4.85 30.37 29.63
CA LEU A 657 3.63 29.84 29.02
C LEU A 657 3.93 28.87 27.86
N CYS A 658 5.00 29.11 27.09
CA CYS A 658 5.42 28.26 25.98
C CYS A 658 5.96 26.92 26.50
N LEU A 659 6.75 26.94 27.58
CA LEU A 659 7.24 25.73 28.25
C LEU A 659 6.09 24.87 28.78
N ILE A 660 5.08 25.51 29.40
CA ILE A 660 3.87 24.81 29.88
C ILE A 660 3.10 24.19 28.70
N ALA A 661 2.87 24.94 27.63
CA ALA A 661 2.13 24.47 26.46
C ALA A 661 2.84 23.30 25.76
N ALA A 662 4.16 23.34 25.64
CA ALA A 662 4.89 22.22 25.05
C ALA A 662 5.04 21.02 25.97
N PHE A 663 5.10 21.23 27.29
CA PHE A 663 5.01 20.11 28.23
C PHE A 663 3.66 19.40 28.09
N ALA A 664 2.56 20.14 27.96
CA ALA A 664 1.26 19.57 27.66
C ALA A 664 1.29 18.75 26.35
N MET A 665 1.86 19.29 25.26
CA MET A 665 2.04 18.56 24.00
C MET A 665 2.88 17.29 24.15
N LEU A 666 3.99 17.35 24.87
CA LEU A 666 4.86 16.19 25.12
C LEU A 666 4.10 15.07 25.83
N VAL A 667 3.24 15.39 26.80
CA VAL A 667 2.40 14.42 27.51
C VAL A 667 1.33 13.80 26.60
N MET A 668 0.88 14.53 25.58
CA MET A 668 -0.12 14.03 24.62
C MET A 668 0.46 12.98 23.67
N ILE A 669 1.74 13.09 23.29
CA ILE A 669 2.40 12.15 22.36
C ILE A 669 2.20 10.69 22.77
N PRO A 670 2.61 10.22 23.97
CA PRO A 670 2.48 8.81 24.34
C PRO A 670 1.03 8.33 24.36
N LEU A 671 0.06 9.20 24.65
CA LEU A 671 -1.37 8.86 24.67
C LEU A 671 -1.95 8.65 23.26
N THR A 672 -1.31 9.17 22.22
CA THR A 672 -1.78 9.02 20.82
C THR A 672 -1.19 7.82 20.08
N LEU A 673 -0.04 7.30 20.52
CA LEU A 673 0.72 6.30 19.77
C LEU A 673 -0.01 4.96 19.65
N ASP A 674 -0.74 4.56 20.69
CA ASP A 674 -1.47 3.28 20.70
C ASP A 674 -2.52 3.23 19.57
N GLU A 675 -3.24 4.32 19.36
CA GLU A 675 -4.24 4.42 18.32
C GLU A 675 -3.63 4.33 16.91
N VAL A 676 -2.47 4.94 16.72
CA VAL A 676 -1.73 4.92 15.45
C VAL A 676 -1.22 3.52 15.13
N VAL A 677 -0.71 2.80 16.14
CA VAL A 677 -0.24 1.42 15.97
C VAL A 677 -1.42 0.50 15.65
N ALA A 678 -2.55 0.65 16.32
CA ALA A 678 -3.76 -0.12 16.05
C ALA A 678 -4.30 0.12 14.64
N MET A 679 -4.37 1.38 14.22
CA MET A 679 -4.75 1.77 12.85
C MET A 679 -3.76 1.22 11.82
N GLY A 680 -2.45 1.30 12.06
CA GLY A 680 -1.43 0.75 11.17
C GLY A 680 -1.54 -0.77 11.01
N GLN A 681 -1.76 -1.49 12.12
CA GLN A 681 -2.02 -2.93 12.09
C GLN A 681 -3.30 -3.27 11.31
N TYR A 682 -4.36 -2.47 11.45
CA TYR A 682 -5.60 -2.59 10.69
C TYR A 682 -5.35 -2.40 9.20
N MET A 683 -4.65 -1.33 8.80
CA MET A 683 -4.34 -1.03 7.41
C MET A 683 -3.50 -2.15 6.77
N LEU A 684 -2.49 -2.67 7.49
CA LEU A 684 -1.67 -3.80 7.04
C LEU A 684 -2.49 -5.08 6.88
N ARG A 685 -3.38 -5.40 7.83
CA ARG A 685 -4.30 -6.56 7.71
C ARG A 685 -5.28 -6.38 6.55
N SER A 686 -5.83 -5.18 6.40
CA SER A 686 -6.78 -4.84 5.33
C SER A 686 -6.12 -4.95 3.95
N GLN A 687 -4.89 -4.47 3.79
CA GLN A 687 -4.11 -4.65 2.54
C GLN A 687 -3.82 -6.12 2.27
N ARG A 688 -3.38 -6.88 3.29
CA ARG A 688 -3.15 -8.34 3.14
C ARG A 688 -4.43 -9.10 2.82
N ALA A 689 -5.59 -8.61 3.27
CA ALA A 689 -6.90 -9.13 2.93
C ALA A 689 -7.40 -8.69 1.53
N GLY A 690 -6.57 -7.98 0.75
CA GLY A 690 -6.87 -7.57 -0.62
C GLY A 690 -7.84 -6.38 -0.74
N ARG A 691 -8.05 -5.61 0.34
CA ARG A 691 -8.86 -4.38 0.27
C ARG A 691 -8.00 -3.22 -0.27
N PRO A 692 -8.52 -2.39 -1.18
CA PRO A 692 -7.77 -1.28 -1.76
C PRO A 692 -7.38 -0.26 -0.69
N PHE A 693 -6.07 0.03 -0.60
CA PHE A 693 -5.49 0.85 0.46
C PHE A 693 -6.19 2.21 0.61
N TRP A 694 -6.29 2.99 -0.47
CA TRP A 694 -6.86 4.33 -0.43
C TRP A 694 -8.33 4.36 -0.03
N ARG A 695 -9.11 3.37 -0.49
CA ARG A 695 -10.51 3.25 -0.09
C ARG A 695 -10.62 2.92 1.39
N THR A 696 -9.84 1.95 1.89
CA THR A 696 -9.82 1.62 3.32
C THR A 696 -9.32 2.80 4.16
N PHE A 697 -8.33 3.54 3.67
CA PHE A 697 -7.76 4.67 4.38
C PHE A 697 -8.78 5.79 4.61
N PHE A 698 -9.54 6.17 3.57
CA PHE A 698 -10.52 7.25 3.64
C PHE A 698 -11.90 6.82 4.19
N MET A 699 -12.35 5.59 3.91
CA MET A 699 -13.70 5.12 4.27
C MET A 699 -13.73 4.13 5.44
N GLY A 700 -12.57 3.64 5.88
CA GLY A 700 -12.47 2.59 6.87
C GLY A 700 -13.13 1.28 6.45
N GLY A 701 -13.39 0.40 7.41
CA GLY A 701 -14.05 -0.89 7.18
C GLY A 701 -14.27 -1.73 8.43
N ALA A 702 -14.91 -2.88 8.24
CA ALA A 702 -15.10 -3.88 9.30
C ALA A 702 -13.79 -4.61 9.62
N GLU A 703 -13.58 -4.96 10.89
CA GLU A 703 -12.57 -5.88 11.39
C GLU A 703 -13.26 -6.99 12.19
N PRO A 704 -13.81 -8.03 11.52
CA PRO A 704 -14.58 -9.09 12.17
C PRO A 704 -13.77 -9.95 13.15
N SER A 705 -12.44 -9.83 13.11
CA SER A 705 -11.54 -10.49 14.05
C SER A 705 -11.29 -9.69 15.33
N GLY A 706 -11.83 -8.46 15.41
CA GLY A 706 -11.78 -7.59 16.59
C GLY A 706 -12.84 -7.96 17.64
N GLY A 707 -12.59 -7.54 18.87
CA GLY A 707 -13.49 -7.77 20.02
C GLY A 707 -14.22 -6.50 20.46
N LYS A 708 -15.04 -6.61 21.51
CA LYS A 708 -15.57 -5.48 22.28
C LYS A 708 -14.76 -5.28 23.55
N ASP A 709 -14.61 -4.03 23.97
CA ASP A 709 -13.92 -3.72 25.23
C ASP A 709 -14.85 -3.94 26.41
N GLU A 710 -14.83 -5.14 26.98
CA GLU A 710 -15.61 -5.49 28.18
C GLU A 710 -15.05 -4.85 29.46
N ARG A 711 -13.84 -4.27 29.40
CA ARG A 711 -13.16 -3.65 30.53
C ARG A 711 -13.19 -2.13 30.50
N ASP A 712 -13.96 -1.52 29.59
CA ASP A 712 -14.21 -0.07 29.60
C ASP A 712 -15.20 0.28 30.72
N PRO A 713 -14.79 1.02 31.77
CA PRO A 713 -15.66 1.35 32.89
C PRO A 713 -16.75 2.37 32.52
N GLY A 714 -16.61 3.09 31.41
CA GLY A 714 -17.52 4.16 30.99
C GLY A 714 -17.55 5.37 31.94
N PHE A 715 -18.37 6.37 31.60
CA PHE A 715 -18.45 7.64 32.34
C PHE A 715 -19.23 7.57 33.67
N ALA A 716 -19.99 6.48 33.89
CA ALA A 716 -20.76 6.29 35.13
C ALA A 716 -19.90 5.73 36.29
N ALA A 717 -18.70 5.24 36.00
CA ALA A 717 -17.84 4.65 37.00
C ALA A 717 -17.08 5.70 37.84
N PRO A 718 -16.49 5.33 39.00
CA PRO A 718 -15.72 6.27 39.82
C PRO A 718 -14.52 6.88 39.08
N LEU A 719 -14.20 8.15 39.35
CA LEU A 719 -13.10 8.89 38.70
C LEU A 719 -11.77 8.14 38.69
N LYS A 720 -11.44 7.40 39.76
CA LYS A 720 -10.22 6.57 39.83
C LYS A 720 -10.17 5.49 38.74
N SER A 721 -11.30 4.86 38.43
CA SER A 721 -11.36 3.85 37.37
C SER A 721 -11.27 4.48 35.98
N GLN A 722 -11.88 5.65 35.79
CA GLN A 722 -11.79 6.43 34.56
C GLN A 722 -10.36 6.88 34.29
N SER A 723 -9.64 7.38 35.31
CA SER A 723 -8.25 7.83 35.16
C SER A 723 -7.29 6.67 34.84
N ILE A 724 -7.52 5.48 35.41
CA ILE A 724 -6.74 4.29 35.07
C ILE A 724 -6.99 3.86 33.62
N ALA A 725 -8.25 3.85 33.18
CA ALA A 725 -8.61 3.53 31.80
C ALA A 725 -8.00 4.54 30.81
N ALA A 726 -7.99 5.83 31.17
CA ALA A 726 -7.46 6.91 30.35
C ALA A 726 -5.93 6.82 30.12
N MET A 727 -5.20 6.17 31.03
CA MET A 727 -3.74 6.00 30.94
C MET A 727 -3.31 4.58 30.53
N ARG A 728 -4.24 3.69 30.12
CA ARG A 728 -3.86 2.38 29.59
C ARG A 728 -2.89 2.54 28.41
N GLY A 729 -1.88 1.68 28.35
CA GLY A 729 -0.80 1.75 27.34
C GLY A 729 0.37 2.67 27.69
N VAL A 730 0.20 3.58 28.66
CA VAL A 730 1.25 4.45 29.17
C VAL A 730 1.68 4.00 30.56
N THR A 731 2.98 3.82 30.75
CA THR A 731 3.55 3.54 32.07
C THR A 731 4.68 4.51 32.40
N LEU A 732 4.89 4.72 33.70
CA LEU A 732 5.89 5.65 34.24
C LEU A 732 7.05 4.91 34.93
N PRO A 733 7.94 4.20 34.19
CA PRO A 733 9.14 3.62 34.77
C PRO A 733 10.02 4.69 35.42
N TRP A 734 10.50 4.39 36.61
CA TRP A 734 11.44 5.28 37.32
C TRP A 734 12.68 5.67 36.50
N PRO A 735 13.28 4.82 35.63
CA PRO A 735 14.44 5.24 34.84
C PRO A 735 14.11 6.34 33.85
N LEU A 736 12.91 6.33 33.24
CA LEU A 736 12.48 7.37 32.31
C LEU A 736 12.15 8.68 33.03
N ILE A 737 11.57 8.59 34.23
CA ILE A 737 11.38 9.76 35.10
C ILE A 737 12.73 10.37 35.46
N ALA A 738 13.70 9.54 35.87
CA ALA A 738 15.06 9.99 36.17
C ALA A 738 15.74 10.63 34.95
N SER A 739 15.59 10.05 33.75
CA SER A 739 16.10 10.67 32.52
C SER A 739 15.44 12.03 32.23
N CYS A 740 14.14 12.19 32.50
CA CYS A 740 13.49 13.51 32.39
C CYS A 740 14.07 14.53 33.37
N ILE A 741 14.35 14.12 34.61
CA ILE A 741 14.96 14.98 35.63
C ILE A 741 16.38 15.40 35.20
N VAL A 742 17.19 14.45 34.73
CA VAL A 742 18.54 14.74 34.21
C VAL A 742 18.48 15.63 32.97
N GLY A 743 17.53 15.38 32.05
CA GLY A 743 17.33 16.24 30.88
C GLY A 743 16.91 17.66 31.27
N ALA A 744 16.02 17.83 32.25
CA ALA A 744 15.63 19.14 32.76
C ALA A 744 16.82 19.84 33.42
N TRP A 745 17.62 19.11 34.20
CA TRP A 745 18.86 19.61 34.78
C TRP A 745 19.82 20.15 33.71
N LEU A 746 20.02 19.41 32.61
CA LEU A 746 20.84 19.84 31.48
C LEU A 746 20.27 21.08 30.77
N MET A 747 18.95 21.17 30.61
CA MET A 747 18.32 22.38 30.03
C MET A 747 18.61 23.65 30.83
N PHE A 748 18.80 23.54 32.14
CA PHE A 748 19.10 24.65 33.04
C PHE A 748 20.59 24.75 33.42
N SER A 749 21.49 23.98 32.79
CA SER A 749 22.92 23.97 33.13
C SER A 749 23.56 25.36 33.04
N ARG A 750 23.13 26.18 32.06
CA ARG A 750 23.53 27.59 31.90
C ARG A 750 23.28 28.43 33.15
N LEU A 751 22.13 28.25 33.82
CA LEU A 751 21.78 29.01 35.03
C LEU A 751 22.55 28.52 36.26
N ILE A 752 22.89 27.22 36.30
CA ILE A 752 23.48 26.56 37.46
C ILE A 752 25.00 26.76 37.49
N PHE A 753 25.66 26.62 36.34
CA PHE A 753 27.12 26.63 36.22
C PHE A 753 27.67 27.90 35.57
N GLY A 754 26.82 28.82 35.12
CA GLY A 754 27.23 30.04 34.43
C GLY A 754 27.97 29.75 33.11
N THR A 755 27.65 28.63 32.45
CA THR A 755 28.29 28.20 31.21
C THR A 755 27.75 28.98 30.01
N GLU A 756 28.65 29.45 29.16
CA GLU A 756 28.31 30.22 27.95
C GLU A 756 28.89 29.55 26.69
N GLY A 757 28.42 29.96 25.51
CA GLY A 757 28.92 29.47 24.24
C GLY A 757 28.37 28.11 23.81
N ALA A 758 29.14 27.38 23.01
CA ALA A 758 28.69 26.18 22.29
C ALA A 758 28.32 25.01 23.23
N ILE A 759 29.01 24.87 24.36
CA ILE A 759 28.75 23.80 25.32
C ILE A 759 27.38 23.95 25.98
N ALA A 760 27.01 25.15 26.42
CA ALA A 760 25.70 25.41 27.02
C ALA A 760 24.54 25.19 26.03
N ASN A 761 24.76 25.50 24.74
CA ASN A 761 23.77 25.23 23.69
C ASN A 761 23.63 23.72 23.45
N SER A 762 24.73 22.97 23.53
CA SER A 762 24.73 21.50 23.43
C SER A 762 23.94 20.88 24.58
N ASP A 763 24.20 21.27 25.83
CA ASP A 763 23.50 20.74 27.00
C ASP A 763 22.00 21.01 26.92
N HIS A 764 21.63 22.23 26.51
CA HIS A 764 20.23 22.60 26.37
C HIS A 764 19.51 21.75 25.31
N LEU A 765 20.13 21.59 24.14
CA LEU A 765 19.61 20.75 23.06
C LEU A 765 19.48 19.29 23.50
N MET A 766 20.52 18.73 24.11
CA MET A 766 20.51 17.34 24.58
C MET A 766 19.48 17.12 25.68
N GLY A 767 19.38 18.04 26.65
CA GLY A 767 18.39 17.96 27.72
C GLY A 767 16.95 17.91 27.18
N ALA A 768 16.62 18.79 26.22
CA ALA A 768 15.31 18.80 25.58
C ALA A 768 15.02 17.51 24.78
N MET A 769 16.02 17.00 24.05
CA MET A 769 15.89 15.74 23.29
C MET A 769 15.74 14.52 24.19
N ILE A 770 16.47 14.47 25.30
CA ILE A 770 16.38 13.40 26.30
C ILE A 770 14.99 13.37 26.93
N ILE A 771 14.44 14.52 27.33
CA ILE A 771 13.07 14.62 27.85
C ILE A 771 12.06 14.12 26.82
N THR A 772 12.18 14.60 25.58
CA THR A 772 11.27 14.22 24.49
C THR A 772 11.24 12.71 24.27
N VAL A 773 12.43 12.09 24.12
CA VAL A 773 12.54 10.64 23.92
C VAL A 773 12.08 9.88 25.15
N ALA A 774 12.41 10.34 26.36
CA ALA A 774 12.01 9.67 27.60
C ALA A 774 10.49 9.66 27.77
N ILE A 775 9.79 10.77 27.48
CA ILE A 775 8.33 10.87 27.54
C ILE A 775 7.69 10.02 26.43
N CYS A 776 8.18 10.08 25.19
CA CYS A 776 7.68 9.21 24.11
C CYS A 776 7.82 7.72 24.47
N ALA A 777 8.94 7.35 25.10
CA ALA A 777 9.18 6.00 25.57
C ALA A 777 8.33 5.60 26.79
N MET A 778 7.49 6.49 27.34
CA MET A 778 6.49 6.14 28.37
C MET A 778 5.31 5.37 27.78
N ALA A 779 5.03 5.50 26.47
CA ALA A 779 4.13 4.61 25.76
C ALA A 779 4.80 3.23 25.58
N GLU A 780 4.12 2.16 25.97
CA GLU A 780 4.67 0.80 25.85
C GLU A 780 4.96 0.41 24.40
N VAL A 781 4.10 0.82 23.46
CA VAL A 781 4.30 0.57 22.03
C VAL A 781 5.55 1.23 21.44
N ALA A 782 6.08 2.26 22.11
CA ALA A 782 7.26 3.02 21.71
C ALA A 782 8.41 2.92 22.73
N ARG A 783 8.36 1.94 23.66
CA ARG A 783 9.36 1.78 24.73
C ARG A 783 10.79 1.68 24.23
N SER A 784 10.98 1.09 23.04
CA SER A 784 12.28 0.94 22.39
C SER A 784 12.96 2.28 22.04
N LEU A 785 12.20 3.38 21.93
CA LEU A 785 12.77 4.71 21.67
C LEU A 785 13.75 5.14 22.77
N ARG A 786 13.64 4.61 24.00
CA ARG A 786 14.58 4.92 25.10
C ARG A 786 16.04 4.68 24.71
N PHE A 787 16.33 3.76 23.78
CA PHE A 787 17.70 3.48 23.36
C PHE A 787 18.32 4.64 22.57
N ILE A 788 17.53 5.56 22.02
CA ILE A 788 18.04 6.79 21.39
C ILE A 788 18.75 7.65 22.44
N ASN A 789 18.31 7.64 23.70
CA ASN A 789 18.99 8.36 24.78
C ASN A 789 20.42 7.86 25.04
N VAL A 790 20.76 6.62 24.66
CA VAL A 790 22.15 6.13 24.72
C VAL A 790 23.03 6.96 23.78
N LEU A 791 22.54 7.33 22.59
CA LEU A 791 23.28 8.17 21.65
C LEU A 791 23.50 9.58 22.21
N PHE A 792 22.47 10.17 22.85
CA PHE A 792 22.60 11.47 23.51
C PHE A 792 23.56 11.41 24.70
N GLY A 793 23.51 10.34 25.48
CA GLY A 793 24.47 10.11 26.57
C GLY A 793 25.91 9.97 26.07
N ILE A 794 26.14 9.26 24.95
CA ILE A 794 27.45 9.17 24.30
C ILE A 794 27.93 10.55 23.83
N TRP A 795 27.03 11.35 23.24
CA TRP A 795 27.38 12.71 22.83
C TRP A 795 27.77 13.58 24.03
N LEU A 796 27.05 13.52 25.14
CA LEU A 796 27.40 14.26 26.36
C LEU A 796 28.78 13.88 26.93
N LEU A 797 29.25 12.64 26.72
CA LEU A 797 30.61 12.23 27.08
C LEU A 797 31.69 12.85 26.18
N ALA A 798 31.36 13.10 24.92
CA ALA A 798 32.28 13.61 23.90
C ALA A 798 32.28 15.14 23.81
N ALA A 799 31.11 15.78 24.01
CA ALA A 799 30.89 17.21 23.78
C ALA A 799 31.87 18.13 24.53
N PRO A 800 32.22 17.89 25.82
CA PRO A 800 33.19 18.73 26.54
C PRO A 800 34.60 18.74 25.93
N TRP A 801 34.94 17.70 25.14
CA TRP A 801 36.25 17.56 24.49
C TRP A 801 36.27 18.05 23.05
N LEU A 802 35.09 18.21 22.45
CA LEU A 802 34.92 18.62 21.06
C LEU A 802 34.51 20.09 20.92
N LEU A 803 33.85 20.65 21.94
CA LEU A 803 33.30 22.01 21.92
C LEU A 803 34.12 22.96 22.82
N ALA A 804 34.31 24.19 22.35
CA ALA A 804 34.97 25.23 23.13
C ALA A 804 34.04 25.81 24.22
N GLY A 805 34.62 26.18 25.38
CA GLY A 805 33.91 26.89 26.45
C GLY A 805 33.53 26.05 27.67
N ALA A 806 33.93 24.78 27.75
CA ALA A 806 33.67 23.93 28.91
C ALA A 806 34.54 24.31 30.12
N THR A 807 33.92 24.66 31.24
CA THR A 807 34.61 24.76 32.54
C THR A 807 34.81 23.37 33.13
N ALA A 808 35.78 23.18 34.03
CA ALA A 808 36.02 21.87 34.66
C ALA A 808 34.75 21.30 35.35
N GLY A 809 33.92 22.18 35.92
CA GLY A 809 32.62 21.80 36.51
C GLY A 809 31.60 21.34 35.46
N ALA A 810 31.50 22.06 34.33
CA ALA A 810 30.63 21.69 33.21
C ALA A 810 31.05 20.36 32.57
N THR A 811 32.35 20.16 32.38
CA THR A 811 32.87 18.91 31.82
C THR A 811 32.50 17.69 32.67
N TRP A 812 32.68 17.76 34.00
CA TRP A 812 32.29 16.66 34.88
C TRP A 812 30.78 16.49 34.96
N ASN A 813 30.00 17.58 34.91
CA ASN A 813 28.55 17.51 34.82
C ASN A 813 28.09 16.70 33.61
N ASP A 814 28.61 17.01 32.42
CA ASP A 814 28.17 16.37 31.17
C ASP A 814 28.61 14.92 31.10
N VAL A 815 29.81 14.61 31.60
CA VAL A 815 30.29 13.23 31.70
C VAL A 815 29.42 12.40 32.64
N ILE A 816 29.09 12.92 33.83
CA ILE A 816 28.24 12.23 34.80
C ILE A 816 26.83 12.07 34.25
N ALA A 817 26.25 13.14 33.69
CA ALA A 817 24.93 13.11 33.06
C ALA A 817 24.89 12.10 31.90
N GLY A 818 25.91 12.08 31.04
CA GLY A 818 26.04 11.14 29.93
C GLY A 818 26.06 9.67 30.39
N LEU A 819 26.89 9.35 31.39
CA LEU A 819 26.94 8.00 31.97
C LEU A 819 25.61 7.61 32.63
N LEU A 820 24.99 8.52 33.38
CA LEU A 820 23.68 8.30 34.00
C LEU A 820 22.60 8.03 32.96
N ILE A 821 22.52 8.83 31.89
CA ILE A 821 21.52 8.65 30.83
C ILE A 821 21.70 7.30 30.12
N ILE A 822 22.94 6.89 29.83
CA ILE A 822 23.22 5.56 29.27
C ILE A 822 22.72 4.48 30.24
N ALA A 823 23.11 4.56 31.52
CA ALA A 823 22.73 3.58 32.53
C ALA A 823 21.21 3.49 32.74
N LEU A 824 20.49 4.62 32.71
CA LEU A 824 19.04 4.70 32.86
C LEU A 824 18.27 4.19 31.64
N SER A 825 18.90 4.14 30.46
CA SER A 825 18.25 3.74 29.20
C SER A 825 18.32 2.24 28.91
N LEU A 826 19.18 1.49 29.63
CA LEU A 826 19.39 0.05 29.42
C LEU A 826 18.39 -0.89 30.13
N PRO A 827 17.86 -0.60 31.34
CA PRO A 827 16.97 -1.51 32.05
C PRO A 827 15.67 -1.76 31.27
N ARG A 828 15.27 -3.03 31.15
CA ARG A 828 14.05 -3.43 30.42
C ARG A 828 12.74 -2.91 31.05
N GLY A 829 12.72 -2.70 32.37
CA GLY A 829 11.54 -2.21 33.09
C GLY A 829 10.46 -3.28 33.29
N LYS A 830 9.41 -2.96 34.05
CA LYS A 830 8.22 -3.83 34.20
C LYS A 830 7.22 -3.48 33.10
N ARG A 831 6.82 -4.48 32.31
CA ARG A 831 5.73 -4.37 31.34
C ARG A 831 4.38 -4.48 32.05
N SER A 832 3.38 -3.74 31.59
CA SER A 832 1.99 -3.92 32.00
C SER A 832 1.43 -5.29 31.59
N GLU A 833 0.25 -5.63 32.11
CA GLU A 833 -0.50 -6.83 31.70
C GLU A 833 -1.22 -6.64 30.34
N GLU A 834 -0.99 -5.52 29.65
CA GLU A 834 -1.66 -5.20 28.39
C GLU A 834 -0.94 -5.82 27.17
N HIS A 835 -1.75 -6.19 26.18
CA HIS A 835 -1.34 -6.76 24.90
C HIS A 835 -1.75 -5.84 23.75
N TYR A 836 -0.92 -5.82 22.71
CA TYR A 836 -0.98 -4.95 21.52
C TYR A 836 -0.95 -5.79 20.22
N GLY A 837 -1.41 -7.04 20.30
CA GLY A 837 -1.45 -8.00 19.20
C GLY A 837 -0.06 -8.30 18.64
N ALA A 838 0.09 -8.17 17.32
CA ALA A 838 1.36 -8.44 16.64
C ALA A 838 2.48 -7.45 17.01
N TRP A 839 2.18 -6.36 17.72
CA TRP A 839 3.16 -5.38 18.17
C TRP A 839 3.90 -5.79 19.44
N ASP A 840 3.40 -6.78 20.18
CA ASP A 840 3.99 -7.27 21.44
C ASP A 840 5.48 -7.62 21.32
N ARG A 841 5.92 -8.05 20.14
CA ARG A 841 7.33 -8.37 19.85
C ARG A 841 8.27 -7.16 19.90
N PHE A 842 7.73 -5.95 19.78
CA PHE A 842 8.47 -4.68 19.80
C PHE A 842 8.38 -3.95 21.14
N VAL A 843 7.55 -4.44 22.06
CA VAL A 843 7.46 -3.93 23.44
C VAL A 843 8.60 -4.54 24.25
N VAL A 844 9.60 -3.73 24.62
CA VAL A 844 10.89 -4.18 25.22
C VAL A 844 11.09 -3.77 26.66
#